data_AF-A0A9D1VXI1-F1
#
_entry.id   AF-A0A9D1VXI1-F1
#
_cell.length_a   1.000
_cell.length_b   1.000
_cell.length_c   1.000
_cell.angle_alpha   90.00
_cell.angle_beta   90.00
_cell.angle_gamma   90.00
#
_symmetry.space_group_name_H-M   'P 1'
#
loop_
_entity.id
_entity.type
_entity.pdbx_description
1 polymer ?
#
loop_
_entity_poly.entity_id
_entity_poly.type
_entity_poly.pdbx_seq_one_letter_code
_entity_poly.pdbx_strand_id
1 'polypeptide(L)'
;MRLKRICKHAWKRLVAMTLVIAMLNTSVGPVSVQAEDIGETGVDDPQVVTLDTDDANGNTGNTDGNKGSGEESGDGADTSGSAGNTETEEQGNVPAEQNVYDSGLIRIYNLEQLEAVGTGAQVYSGDDSADTFGTGDAVTDENGSAVVYGNDAAYMLMNEISLDSSDLWQLPAGFAGSFTGTGGNAGSPLYDAETDTIYIYNNYQLGTANDPEALKTVMSNDMIAEEFGMGQIVFADEAEETQLEYTDAHNYVLTTDFTSEMPELKVAEVQDEVSVQLGGREFIGQSAMKIDGETYILIGNEKQLRAIGDDVAVVPMYFARNHVSWNNYKLKPYYPGDADLNITTLSDAGIEKDDIKFDSTSLYNITGIEGDSFEKHTDLLNDSSIGDSVTHADSTKYVISIDENGDKKLTADSESNEEYIKLYKDLKYTNDANYIIFRDIDFSTGEFSDGSADNLWDPLMFHGTMIGAENMTGIDVQAGQFTDEVPVSPILSNISVEYSDTKLDMNSKDSKPGMGFFATVGSRVGNSTEDLFKSKDHVKVENLTLEKIDVESQASEIADPPMTVLEALIKLLDWTVGTLLKLLGLGSVSDLLNALISGSSTDMSNLATGCFAGKIFGDVEIINCKVINGNVDSAAGMSGGFAG
;
A
#
# COMPACT_ATOMS: atom_id res chain seq x y z
N MET A 1 15.12 66.44 -27.88
CA MET A 1 14.62 65.37 -26.99
C MET A 1 14.93 63.93 -27.45
N ARG A 2 14.79 63.56 -28.74
CA ARG A 2 14.94 62.15 -29.21
C ARG A 2 16.22 61.43 -28.71
N LEU A 3 17.41 62.04 -28.81
CA LEU A 3 18.67 61.43 -28.31
C LEU A 3 18.59 60.98 -26.84
N LYS A 4 18.05 61.79 -25.92
CA LYS A 4 17.91 61.41 -24.51
C LYS A 4 16.95 60.22 -24.28
N ARG A 5 16.00 59.96 -25.20
CA ARG A 5 15.17 58.74 -25.15
C ARG A 5 15.94 57.52 -25.67
N ILE A 6 16.69 57.67 -26.77
CA ILE A 6 17.51 56.60 -27.35
C ILE A 6 18.59 56.15 -26.35
N CYS A 7 19.37 57.08 -25.78
CA CYS A 7 20.37 56.74 -24.76
C CYS A 7 19.74 56.11 -23.51
N LYS A 8 18.53 56.51 -23.09
CA LYS A 8 17.84 55.88 -21.93
C LYS A 8 17.33 54.46 -22.24
N HIS A 9 17.01 54.14 -23.50
CA HIS A 9 16.69 52.76 -23.92
C HIS A 9 17.95 51.91 -24.08
N ALA A 10 19.02 52.45 -24.68
CA ALA A 10 20.31 51.78 -24.76
C ALA A 10 20.88 51.48 -23.36
N TRP A 11 20.80 52.43 -22.43
CA TRP A 11 21.22 52.23 -21.04
C TRP A 11 20.35 51.18 -20.33
N LYS A 12 19.01 51.19 -20.50
CA LYS A 12 18.15 50.13 -19.96
C LYS A 12 18.49 48.76 -20.54
N ARG A 13 18.76 48.66 -21.85
CA ARG A 13 19.17 47.41 -22.51
C ARG A 13 20.54 46.92 -21.99
N LEU A 14 21.51 47.82 -21.83
CA LEU A 14 22.83 47.48 -21.27
C LEU A 14 22.75 47.01 -19.80
N VAL A 15 21.92 47.67 -18.98
CA VAL A 15 21.67 47.25 -17.59
C VAL A 15 20.98 45.89 -17.55
N ALA A 16 19.97 45.64 -18.38
CA ALA A 16 19.33 44.33 -18.46
C ALA A 16 20.31 43.23 -18.92
N MET A 17 21.15 43.52 -19.92
CA MET A 17 22.22 42.63 -20.38
C MET A 17 23.24 42.33 -19.26
N THR A 18 23.57 43.32 -18.43
CA THR A 18 24.43 43.13 -17.25
C THR A 18 23.74 42.31 -16.15
N LEU A 19 22.42 42.48 -15.98
CA LEU A 19 21.63 41.75 -14.98
C LEU A 19 21.52 40.26 -15.33
N VAL A 20 21.24 39.94 -16.60
CA VAL A 20 21.19 38.55 -17.11
C VAL A 20 22.57 37.88 -16.99
N ILE A 21 23.64 38.59 -17.36
CA ILE A 21 25.01 38.07 -17.20
C ILE A 21 25.37 37.88 -15.71
N ALA A 22 24.90 38.74 -14.81
CA ALA A 22 25.11 38.57 -13.38
C ALA A 22 24.35 37.35 -12.83
N MET A 23 23.06 37.21 -13.15
CA MET A 23 22.24 36.07 -12.71
C MET A 23 22.81 34.72 -13.19
N LEU A 24 23.37 34.67 -14.41
CA LEU A 24 24.05 33.49 -14.96
C LEU A 24 25.48 33.25 -14.39
N ASN A 25 25.98 34.09 -13.47
CA ASN A 25 27.32 33.97 -12.90
C ASN A 25 27.35 34.07 -11.35
N THR A 26 26.21 34.04 -10.66
CA THR A 26 26.14 34.17 -9.18
C THR A 26 25.61 32.94 -8.44
N SER A 27 25.86 31.75 -9.00
CA SER A 27 26.23 30.55 -8.25
C SER A 27 27.45 29.95 -8.95
N VAL A 28 28.58 29.63 -8.31
CA VAL A 28 28.89 29.49 -6.87
C VAL A 28 30.15 30.31 -6.52
N GLY A 29 30.21 30.90 -5.32
CA GLY A 29 31.42 31.55 -4.80
C GLY A 29 31.32 31.80 -3.28
N PRO A 30 32.38 31.52 -2.48
CA PRO A 30 32.25 31.50 -1.02
C PRO A 30 32.18 32.90 -0.41
N VAL A 31 31.03 33.24 0.19
CA VAL A 31 30.91 34.44 1.04
C VAL A 31 31.57 34.15 2.39
N SER A 32 32.81 34.60 2.54
CA SER A 32 33.48 34.66 3.84
C SER A 32 32.93 35.86 4.62
N VAL A 33 32.04 35.60 5.58
CA VAL A 33 31.58 36.61 6.53
C VAL A 33 32.69 36.87 7.54
N GLN A 34 33.33 38.04 7.46
CA GLN A 34 34.14 38.52 8.58
C GLN A 34 33.21 39.01 9.69
N ALA A 35 33.37 38.45 10.89
CA ALA A 35 32.75 39.01 12.08
C ALA A 35 33.49 40.27 12.52
N GLU A 36 32.76 41.37 12.77
CA GLU A 36 33.23 42.46 13.62
C GLU A 36 32.55 42.37 15.00
N ASP A 37 33.27 42.84 16.01
CA ASP A 37 33.16 42.40 17.41
C ASP A 37 32.15 43.20 18.25
N ILE A 38 31.28 42.49 19.00
CA ILE A 38 30.54 43.04 20.15
C ILE A 38 30.47 42.03 21.33
N GLY A 39 31.62 41.50 21.76
CA GLY A 39 31.96 41.24 23.18
C GLY A 39 31.12 40.27 24.06
N GLU A 40 31.80 39.22 24.54
CA GLU A 40 31.78 38.69 25.93
C GLU A 40 30.43 38.39 26.65
N THR A 41 30.16 37.21 27.24
CA THR A 41 31.01 36.07 27.67
C THR A 41 30.17 34.78 27.75
N GLY A 42 30.84 33.61 27.75
CA GLY A 42 30.26 32.34 28.23
C GLY A 42 30.52 31.16 27.29
N VAL A 43 31.35 30.21 27.70
CA VAL A 43 31.74 29.01 26.93
C VAL A 43 31.49 27.79 27.79
N ASP A 44 30.87 26.75 27.22
CA ASP A 44 31.41 25.38 27.29
C ASP A 44 30.73 24.45 26.25
N ASP A 45 31.40 23.33 25.97
CA ASP A 45 31.29 22.49 24.77
C ASP A 45 30.51 21.18 25.04
N PRO A 46 29.64 20.69 24.12
CA PRO A 46 28.90 19.44 24.31
C PRO A 46 29.80 18.21 24.10
N GLN A 47 30.46 17.76 25.18
CA GLN A 47 31.27 16.54 25.18
C GLN A 47 30.41 15.27 25.07
N VAL A 48 30.78 14.41 24.12
CA VAL A 48 30.28 13.02 24.01
C VAL A 48 30.74 12.20 25.21
N VAL A 49 29.81 11.48 25.86
CA VAL A 49 30.13 10.41 26.82
C VAL A 49 29.21 9.21 26.56
N THR A 50 29.77 8.01 26.71
CA THR A 50 29.14 6.71 26.44
C THR A 50 28.20 6.24 27.56
N LEU A 51 27.35 5.27 27.23
CA LEU A 51 26.73 4.39 28.21
C LEU A 51 27.79 3.50 28.87
N ASP A 52 27.64 3.23 30.17
CA ASP A 52 28.16 2.07 30.89
C ASP A 52 27.33 1.88 32.18
N THR A 53 27.31 0.68 32.74
CA THR A 53 26.40 0.27 33.83
C THR A 53 27.08 0.22 35.22
N ASP A 54 26.33 -0.29 36.21
CA ASP A 54 26.78 -0.90 37.48
C ASP A 54 26.66 -0.08 38.80
N ASP A 55 25.53 -0.32 39.47
CA ASP A 55 25.42 -0.92 40.81
C ASP A 55 25.60 -0.13 42.14
N ALA A 56 24.71 -0.50 43.07
CA ALA A 56 24.84 -0.56 44.54
C ALA A 56 25.02 0.69 45.47
N ASN A 57 23.88 1.06 46.10
CA ASN A 57 23.68 1.12 47.58
C ASN A 57 24.33 2.25 48.44
N GLY A 58 23.52 2.92 49.30
CA GLY A 58 24.02 4.01 50.18
C GLY A 58 23.04 4.67 51.18
N ASN A 59 22.29 3.90 51.98
CA ASN A 59 21.28 4.38 52.95
C ASN A 59 21.77 5.31 54.09
N THR A 60 21.13 6.49 54.26
CA THR A 60 20.76 7.14 55.56
C THR A 60 19.61 8.16 55.35
N GLY A 61 18.63 8.40 56.23
CA GLY A 61 18.19 7.68 57.43
C GLY A 61 17.50 8.56 58.52
N ASN A 62 16.26 8.20 58.94
CA ASN A 62 15.55 8.64 60.19
C ASN A 62 15.15 10.14 60.32
N THR A 63 14.14 10.62 61.09
CA THR A 63 12.97 10.13 61.90
C THR A 63 12.03 11.36 62.11
N ASP A 64 10.80 11.40 62.67
CA ASP A 64 9.82 10.52 63.38
C ASP A 64 8.41 11.20 63.16
N GLY A 65 7.21 10.77 63.61
CA GLY A 65 6.77 9.65 64.45
C GLY A 65 5.36 9.85 65.05
N ASN A 66 4.87 8.81 65.76
CA ASN A 66 3.73 8.77 66.73
C ASN A 66 2.26 8.71 66.23
N LYS A 67 1.27 8.05 66.89
CA LYS A 67 1.15 6.67 67.48
C LYS A 67 -0.30 6.37 67.99
N GLY A 68 -0.77 5.12 67.82
CA GLY A 68 -1.75 4.41 68.69
C GLY A 68 -3.27 4.55 68.38
N SER A 69 -4.19 3.74 68.96
CA SER A 69 -4.08 2.42 69.65
C SER A 69 -5.44 1.94 70.20
N GLY A 70 -5.70 0.61 70.21
CA GLY A 70 -6.86 -0.07 70.85
C GLY A 70 -7.60 -1.02 69.86
N GLU A 71 -7.73 -2.35 70.05
CA GLU A 71 -8.35 -3.17 71.13
C GLU A 71 -9.89 -3.31 70.95
N GLU A 72 -10.55 -4.48 71.06
CA GLU A 72 -10.15 -5.82 71.57
C GLU A 72 -11.08 -7.00 71.11
N SER A 73 -10.52 -8.23 71.05
CA SER A 73 -11.04 -9.57 71.51
C SER A 73 -12.37 -10.25 71.07
N GLY A 74 -12.29 -11.60 70.92
CA GLY A 74 -13.40 -12.60 70.93
C GLY A 74 -13.57 -13.38 69.59
N ASP A 75 -13.29 -14.68 69.39
CA ASP A 75 -13.22 -15.93 70.20
C ASP A 75 -14.55 -16.72 70.36
N GLY A 76 -14.46 -18.06 70.27
CA GLY A 76 -15.55 -19.02 70.53
C GLY A 76 -16.15 -19.73 69.30
N ALA A 77 -16.11 -21.07 69.30
CA ALA A 77 -16.81 -21.95 68.36
C ALA A 77 -17.94 -22.72 69.05
N ASP A 78 -18.91 -23.27 68.30
CA ASP A 78 -19.54 -24.56 68.66
C ASP A 78 -20.28 -25.24 67.48
N THR A 79 -20.72 -26.50 67.66
CA THR A 79 -21.29 -27.38 66.62
C THR A 79 -22.61 -28.05 67.01
N SER A 80 -23.55 -28.18 66.06
CA SER A 80 -24.71 -29.12 66.07
C SER A 80 -25.46 -29.02 64.72
N GLY A 81 -26.04 -30.07 64.12
CA GLY A 81 -26.05 -31.50 64.47
C GLY A 81 -27.40 -32.18 64.16
N SER A 82 -27.39 -33.33 63.45
CA SER A 82 -28.54 -34.20 63.10
C SER A 82 -29.61 -33.61 62.13
N ALA A 83 -30.39 -34.37 61.36
CA ALA A 83 -30.38 -35.78 60.89
C ALA A 83 -31.44 -35.92 59.75
N GLY A 84 -31.48 -36.97 58.91
CA GLY A 84 -30.69 -38.20 58.85
C GLY A 84 -31.08 -39.10 57.65
N ASN A 85 -30.58 -40.34 57.66
CA ASN A 85 -30.43 -41.24 56.50
C ASN A 85 -31.72 -41.65 55.76
N THR A 86 -31.55 -42.09 54.51
CA THR A 86 -32.12 -43.36 54.05
C THR A 86 -31.04 -44.11 53.27
N GLU A 87 -30.80 -45.36 53.63
CA GLU A 87 -29.74 -46.22 53.06
C GLU A 87 -30.25 -47.09 51.92
N THR A 88 -29.38 -47.38 50.95
CA THR A 88 -29.45 -48.60 50.13
C THR A 88 -28.03 -49.02 49.78
N GLU A 89 -27.61 -50.20 50.23
CA GLU A 89 -26.27 -50.76 49.99
C GLU A 89 -26.25 -51.78 48.84
N GLU A 90 -25.04 -52.00 48.31
CA GLU A 90 -24.57 -53.11 47.48
C GLU A 90 -25.39 -53.56 46.25
N GLN A 91 -24.88 -53.21 45.06
CA GLN A 91 -24.25 -54.23 44.21
C GLN A 91 -23.36 -53.62 43.10
N GLY A 92 -22.17 -54.19 42.89
CA GLY A 92 -21.32 -53.88 41.73
C GLY A 92 -19.92 -53.39 42.09
N ASN A 93 -19.00 -54.32 42.36
CA ASN A 93 -17.56 -54.03 42.27
C ASN A 93 -17.17 -53.98 40.78
N VAL A 94 -17.42 -52.85 40.13
CA VAL A 94 -16.89 -52.57 38.78
C VAL A 94 -15.38 -52.31 38.94
N PRO A 95 -14.49 -52.91 38.13
CA PRO A 95 -13.09 -52.49 38.09
C PRO A 95 -13.00 -51.03 37.62
N ALA A 96 -11.91 -50.34 37.92
CA ALA A 96 -11.64 -49.04 37.29
C ALA A 96 -11.37 -49.30 35.79
N GLU A 97 -12.35 -48.98 34.94
CA GLU A 97 -12.18 -48.98 33.49
C GLU A 97 -11.28 -47.80 33.11
N GLN A 98 -10.34 -48.01 32.17
CA GLN A 98 -9.21 -47.10 31.96
C GLN A 98 -9.67 -45.79 31.33
N ASN A 99 -9.84 -44.77 32.17
CA ASN A 99 -10.48 -43.52 31.79
C ASN A 99 -9.67 -42.73 30.74
N VAL A 100 -8.33 -42.80 30.83
CA VAL A 100 -7.34 -42.06 30.01
C VAL A 100 -7.18 -42.53 28.55
N TYR A 101 -7.68 -43.71 28.16
CA TYR A 101 -7.55 -44.22 26.78
C TYR A 101 -8.71 -45.11 26.38
N ASP A 102 -9.33 -44.81 25.24
CA ASP A 102 -10.50 -45.54 24.73
C ASP A 102 -10.57 -45.43 23.20
N SER A 103 -10.91 -46.53 22.53
CA SER A 103 -11.25 -46.56 21.10
C SER A 103 -10.17 -45.97 20.16
N GLY A 104 -8.90 -45.97 20.59
CA GLY A 104 -7.76 -45.41 19.85
C GLY A 104 -7.36 -43.98 20.24
N LEU A 105 -8.10 -43.33 21.15
CA LEU A 105 -7.90 -41.95 21.57
C LEU A 105 -7.28 -41.87 22.97
N ILE A 106 -6.26 -41.03 23.13
CA ILE A 106 -5.74 -40.61 24.44
C ILE A 106 -6.58 -39.42 24.93
N ARG A 107 -7.13 -39.53 26.13
CA ARG A 107 -7.94 -38.46 26.76
C ARG A 107 -7.07 -37.55 27.62
N ILE A 108 -7.16 -36.26 27.35
CA ILE A 108 -6.40 -35.19 27.99
C ILE A 108 -7.34 -34.40 28.91
N TYR A 109 -7.03 -34.38 30.21
CA TYR A 109 -7.84 -33.78 31.27
C TYR A 109 -7.16 -32.59 31.98
N ASN A 110 -5.83 -32.46 31.84
CA ASN A 110 -4.99 -31.52 32.58
C ASN A 110 -3.77 -31.09 31.74
N LEU A 111 -3.05 -30.08 32.23
CA LEU A 111 -1.92 -29.48 31.52
C LEU A 111 -0.73 -30.43 31.41
N GLU A 112 -0.46 -31.25 32.43
CA GLU A 112 0.64 -32.23 32.45
C GLU A 112 0.49 -33.28 31.34
N GLN A 113 -0.74 -33.72 31.06
CA GLN A 113 -1.04 -34.58 29.91
C GLN A 113 -0.90 -33.86 28.56
N LEU A 114 -1.20 -32.56 28.50
CA LEU A 114 -1.09 -31.75 27.28
C LEU A 114 0.39 -31.47 26.94
N GLU A 115 1.20 -31.09 27.91
CA GLU A 115 2.66 -30.95 27.79
C GLU A 115 3.35 -32.27 27.38
N ALA A 116 2.79 -33.42 27.79
CA ALA A 116 3.31 -34.72 27.41
C ALA A 116 3.09 -35.08 25.93
N VAL A 117 2.16 -34.43 25.21
CA VAL A 117 1.87 -34.70 23.79
C VAL A 117 3.15 -34.64 22.95
N GLY A 118 3.35 -35.65 22.10
CA GLY A 118 4.51 -35.75 21.21
C GLY A 118 5.82 -36.21 21.86
N THR A 119 5.94 -36.19 23.19
CA THR A 119 7.18 -36.58 23.90
C THR A 119 7.53 -38.07 23.78
N GLY A 120 6.55 -38.92 23.43
CA GLY A 120 6.67 -40.37 23.46
C GLY A 120 6.63 -40.98 24.87
N ALA A 121 6.22 -40.22 25.89
CA ALA A 121 6.02 -40.72 27.24
C ALA A 121 4.94 -41.82 27.31
N GLN A 122 5.11 -42.78 28.22
CA GLN A 122 4.12 -43.84 28.48
C GLN A 122 2.88 -43.27 29.17
N VAL A 123 1.69 -43.64 28.70
CA VAL A 123 0.41 -43.32 29.36
C VAL A 123 0.17 -44.26 30.55
N TYR A 124 -0.26 -43.74 31.70
CA TYR A 124 -0.61 -44.50 32.90
C TYR A 124 -2.05 -44.25 33.35
N SER A 125 -2.61 -45.21 34.09
CA SER A 125 -4.01 -45.19 34.51
C SER A 125 -4.41 -44.10 35.51
N GLY A 126 -3.46 -43.29 36.00
CA GLY A 126 -3.70 -42.15 36.89
C GLY A 126 -3.40 -40.79 36.25
N ASP A 127 -3.13 -40.75 34.94
CA ASP A 127 -2.84 -39.50 34.21
C ASP A 127 -4.06 -38.57 34.09
N ASP A 128 -5.28 -39.05 34.38
CA ASP A 128 -6.50 -38.22 34.38
C ASP A 128 -6.55 -37.18 35.51
N SER A 129 -5.58 -37.20 36.42
CA SER A 129 -5.38 -36.21 37.48
C SER A 129 -3.92 -35.78 37.59
N ALA A 130 -3.67 -34.47 37.61
CA ALA A 130 -2.36 -33.84 37.75
C ALA A 130 -1.54 -34.39 38.94
N ASP A 131 -2.17 -34.50 40.12
CA ASP A 131 -1.57 -35.04 41.35
C ASP A 131 -1.06 -36.50 41.21
N THR A 132 -1.48 -37.21 40.16
CA THR A 132 -1.21 -38.63 39.90
C THR A 132 -0.59 -38.91 38.53
N PHE A 133 -0.22 -37.88 37.78
CA PHE A 133 0.38 -38.01 36.45
C PHE A 133 1.68 -38.86 36.47
N GLY A 134 1.81 -39.77 35.51
CA GLY A 134 2.89 -40.75 35.45
C GLY A 134 2.80 -41.88 36.47
N THR A 135 1.63 -42.10 37.09
CA THR A 135 1.42 -43.14 38.12
C THR A 135 0.21 -44.04 37.83
N GLY A 136 0.22 -45.24 38.42
CA GLY A 136 -0.80 -46.27 38.19
C GLY A 136 -0.26 -47.44 37.36
N ASP A 137 -1.17 -48.17 36.71
CA ASP A 137 -0.80 -49.23 35.77
C ASP A 137 -0.56 -48.65 34.37
N ALA A 138 0.44 -49.18 33.65
CA ALA A 138 0.77 -48.73 32.31
C ALA A 138 -0.34 -49.14 31.32
N VAL A 139 -0.79 -48.19 30.49
CA VAL A 139 -1.90 -48.37 29.55
C VAL A 139 -1.43 -49.05 28.26
N THR A 140 -2.25 -49.96 27.75
CA THR A 140 -1.98 -50.72 26.52
C THR A 140 -3.18 -50.76 25.59
N ASP A 141 -2.93 -50.80 24.28
CA ASP A 141 -3.97 -50.93 23.25
C ASP A 141 -4.63 -52.33 23.24
N GLU A 142 -5.64 -52.51 22.38
CA GLU A 142 -6.32 -53.81 22.20
C GLU A 142 -5.38 -54.97 21.80
N ASN A 143 -4.18 -54.67 21.30
CA ASN A 143 -3.17 -55.63 20.89
C ASN A 143 -2.13 -55.93 22.01
N GLY A 144 -2.17 -55.20 23.13
CA GLY A 144 -1.19 -55.27 24.22
C GLY A 144 0.09 -54.46 23.98
N SER A 145 0.07 -53.52 23.05
CA SER A 145 1.12 -52.55 22.76
C SER A 145 1.05 -51.39 23.77
N ALA A 146 2.19 -50.82 24.16
CA ALA A 146 2.22 -49.63 25.01
C ALA A 146 1.53 -48.43 24.32
N VAL A 147 0.60 -47.78 25.03
CA VAL A 147 0.07 -46.47 24.61
C VAL A 147 1.03 -45.38 25.09
N VAL A 148 1.38 -44.47 24.18
CA VAL A 148 2.33 -43.38 24.43
C VAL A 148 1.79 -42.05 23.89
N TYR A 149 2.19 -40.95 24.52
CA TYR A 149 1.95 -39.59 24.02
C TYR A 149 2.83 -39.31 22.77
N GLY A 150 2.55 -39.99 21.65
CA GLY A 150 3.32 -39.91 20.40
C GLY A 150 2.93 -38.73 19.51
N ASN A 151 3.84 -38.34 18.60
CA ASN A 151 3.57 -37.32 17.57
C ASN A 151 2.50 -37.77 16.56
N ASP A 152 2.21 -39.07 16.45
CA ASP A 152 1.29 -39.71 15.50
C ASP A 152 0.04 -40.31 16.17
N ALA A 153 -0.17 -40.05 17.47
CA ALA A 153 -1.34 -40.51 18.22
C ALA A 153 -2.56 -39.57 18.04
N ALA A 154 -3.75 -40.07 18.33
CA ALA A 154 -4.99 -39.29 18.30
C ALA A 154 -5.46 -38.94 19.71
N TYR A 155 -5.92 -37.70 19.89
CA TYR A 155 -6.14 -37.07 21.19
C TYR A 155 -7.55 -36.48 21.32
N MET A 156 -8.09 -36.49 22.54
CA MET A 156 -9.38 -35.91 22.88
C MET A 156 -9.25 -35.06 24.15
N LEU A 157 -9.48 -33.75 24.04
CA LEU A 157 -9.57 -32.85 25.18
C LEU A 157 -10.92 -33.07 25.88
N MET A 158 -10.86 -33.44 27.16
CA MET A 158 -12.02 -33.77 27.98
C MET A 158 -12.48 -32.59 28.86
N ASN A 159 -11.56 -31.67 29.13
CA ASN A 159 -11.75 -30.43 29.87
C ASN A 159 -11.18 -29.28 29.04
N GLU A 160 -11.62 -28.05 29.34
CA GLU A 160 -10.87 -26.85 29.00
C GLU A 160 -9.60 -26.77 29.86
N ILE A 161 -8.48 -26.34 29.28
CA ILE A 161 -7.16 -26.33 29.95
C ILE A 161 -6.59 -24.92 29.94
N SER A 162 -6.46 -24.32 31.12
CA SER A 162 -5.73 -23.07 31.30
C SER A 162 -4.24 -23.26 30.96
N LEU A 163 -3.68 -22.35 30.17
CA LEU A 163 -2.28 -22.33 29.77
C LEU A 163 -1.51 -21.26 30.57
N ASP A 164 -0.19 -21.43 30.73
CA ASP A 164 0.68 -20.38 31.27
C ASP A 164 0.87 -19.29 30.19
N SER A 165 0.51 -18.03 30.48
CA SER A 165 0.62 -16.94 29.51
C SER A 165 2.07 -16.55 29.21
N SER A 166 3.04 -16.99 30.01
CA SER A 166 4.47 -16.72 29.84
C SER A 166 5.26 -17.83 29.11
N ASP A 167 4.68 -19.02 28.96
CA ASP A 167 5.23 -20.15 28.19
C ASP A 167 4.06 -20.98 27.59
N LEU A 168 3.35 -20.38 26.63
CA LEU A 168 2.14 -20.94 26.06
C LEU A 168 2.41 -22.25 25.31
N TRP A 169 1.70 -23.32 25.67
CA TRP A 169 1.86 -24.65 25.06
C TRP A 169 1.84 -24.59 23.52
N GLN A 170 2.79 -25.29 22.90
CA GLN A 170 2.95 -25.36 21.44
C GLN A 170 2.75 -26.79 20.94
N LEU A 171 2.08 -26.91 19.79
CA LEU A 171 1.94 -28.19 19.10
C LEU A 171 3.35 -28.72 18.72
N PRO A 172 3.70 -29.98 19.08
CA PRO A 172 5.06 -30.48 18.90
C PRO A 172 5.58 -30.42 17.46
N ALA A 173 6.85 -30.06 17.30
CA ALA A 173 7.48 -29.99 15.97
C ALA A 173 7.41 -31.35 15.24
N GLY A 174 6.78 -31.36 14.06
CA GLY A 174 6.55 -32.58 13.29
C GLY A 174 5.45 -33.49 13.85
N PHE A 175 4.49 -32.94 14.58
CA PHE A 175 3.23 -33.61 14.91
C PHE A 175 2.49 -34.02 13.61
N ALA A 176 1.95 -35.24 13.60
CA ALA A 176 1.24 -35.87 12.49
C ALA A 176 0.03 -36.70 12.96
N GLY A 177 -0.32 -36.58 14.25
CA GLY A 177 -1.52 -37.10 14.86
C GLY A 177 -2.70 -36.14 14.68
N SER A 178 -3.70 -36.23 15.54
CA SER A 178 -4.85 -35.32 15.50
C SER A 178 -5.50 -35.10 16.86
N PHE A 179 -6.20 -33.98 16.99
CA PHE A 179 -7.18 -33.73 18.05
C PHE A 179 -8.60 -33.95 17.51
N THR A 180 -9.55 -34.36 18.35
CA THR A 180 -10.95 -34.60 17.91
C THR A 180 -11.83 -33.34 17.86
N GLY A 181 -11.31 -32.18 18.27
CA GLY A 181 -12.01 -30.90 18.15
C GLY A 181 -12.08 -30.43 16.70
N THR A 182 -13.11 -29.65 16.36
CA THR A 182 -13.37 -29.19 14.98
C THR A 182 -12.89 -27.77 14.69
N GLY A 183 -12.28 -27.10 15.67
CA GLY A 183 -12.16 -25.65 15.70
C GLY A 183 -13.47 -24.98 16.12
N GLY A 184 -13.39 -23.68 16.38
CA GLY A 184 -14.51 -22.85 16.76
C GLY A 184 -15.41 -22.50 15.56
N ASN A 185 -16.52 -21.85 15.88
CA ASN A 185 -17.52 -21.37 14.94
C ASN A 185 -18.01 -19.97 15.35
N ALA A 186 -18.74 -19.27 14.49
CA ALA A 186 -19.22 -17.90 14.72
C ALA A 186 -20.14 -17.69 15.95
N GLY A 187 -20.53 -18.75 16.67
CA GLY A 187 -21.22 -18.68 17.96
C GLY A 187 -20.35 -19.04 19.18
N SER A 188 -19.03 -19.17 19.01
CA SER A 188 -18.09 -19.56 20.07
C SER A 188 -17.45 -18.31 20.71
N PRO A 189 -17.29 -18.25 22.04
CA PRO A 189 -16.68 -17.10 22.70
C PRO A 189 -15.18 -17.05 22.42
N LEU A 190 -14.69 -15.96 21.82
CA LEU A 190 -13.26 -15.75 21.56
C LEU A 190 -12.53 -15.09 22.74
N TYR A 191 -13.22 -14.18 23.43
CA TYR A 191 -12.70 -13.44 24.59
C TYR A 191 -13.80 -13.27 25.66
N ASP A 192 -13.41 -13.34 26.93
CA ASP A 192 -14.24 -13.00 28.09
C ASP A 192 -13.58 -11.90 28.93
N ALA A 193 -14.22 -10.72 28.95
CA ALA A 193 -13.75 -9.55 29.69
C ALA A 193 -14.05 -9.59 31.21
N GLU A 194 -14.90 -10.50 31.71
CA GLU A 194 -15.07 -10.67 33.17
C GLU A 194 -13.89 -11.42 33.81
N THR A 195 -13.23 -12.30 33.05
CA THR A 195 -12.08 -13.09 33.49
C THR A 195 -10.75 -12.71 32.83
N ASP A 196 -10.78 -11.84 31.82
CA ASP A 196 -9.64 -11.50 30.95
C ASP A 196 -9.01 -12.75 30.30
N THR A 197 -9.86 -13.53 29.63
CA THR A 197 -9.50 -14.85 29.05
C THR A 197 -9.70 -14.87 27.54
N ILE A 198 -8.65 -15.23 26.79
CA ILE A 198 -8.69 -15.54 25.36
C ILE A 198 -8.83 -17.06 25.17
N TYR A 199 -9.81 -17.47 24.37
CA TYR A 199 -10.10 -18.88 24.10
C TYR A 199 -9.41 -19.35 22.81
N ILE A 200 -8.70 -20.47 22.92
CA ILE A 200 -7.90 -21.08 21.85
C ILE A 200 -8.64 -22.28 21.27
N TYR A 201 -8.89 -22.22 19.97
CA TYR A 201 -9.65 -23.19 19.18
C TYR A 201 -8.84 -23.81 18.03
N ASN A 202 -7.73 -23.19 17.61
CA ASN A 202 -6.93 -23.71 16.51
C ASN A 202 -5.44 -23.35 16.63
N ASN A 203 -4.61 -24.03 15.83
CA ASN A 203 -3.16 -23.89 15.89
C ASN A 203 -2.63 -22.55 15.35
N TYR A 204 -3.42 -21.79 14.56
CA TYR A 204 -3.01 -20.45 14.10
C TYR A 204 -3.01 -19.43 15.25
N GLN A 205 -3.98 -19.51 16.16
CA GLN A 205 -4.00 -18.69 17.39
C GLN A 205 -2.77 -18.98 18.26
N LEU A 206 -2.43 -20.26 18.47
CA LEU A 206 -1.25 -20.67 19.25
C LEU A 206 0.07 -20.19 18.62
N GLY A 207 0.21 -20.32 17.29
CA GLY A 207 1.39 -19.83 16.58
C GLY A 207 1.53 -18.31 16.66
N THR A 208 0.45 -17.58 16.39
CA THR A 208 0.44 -16.11 16.43
C THR A 208 0.71 -15.57 17.82
N ALA A 209 0.23 -16.22 18.89
CA ALA A 209 0.57 -15.83 20.25
C ALA A 209 2.06 -16.01 20.58
N ASN A 210 2.73 -17.02 20.02
CA ASN A 210 4.11 -17.38 20.37
C ASN A 210 5.19 -16.80 19.44
N ASP A 211 4.85 -16.45 18.19
CA ASP A 211 5.80 -15.79 17.28
C ASP A 211 5.97 -14.31 17.66
N PRO A 212 7.16 -13.84 18.08
CA PRO A 212 7.36 -12.44 18.48
C PRO A 212 7.32 -11.44 17.32
N GLU A 213 7.42 -11.89 16.06
CA GLU A 213 7.39 -11.03 14.87
C GLU A 213 5.99 -10.99 14.20
N ALA A 214 5.03 -11.78 14.68
CA ALA A 214 3.67 -11.83 14.13
C ALA A 214 2.80 -10.65 14.61
N LEU A 215 1.86 -10.21 13.75
CA LEU A 215 0.84 -9.24 14.12
C LEU A 215 -0.08 -9.84 15.19
N LYS A 216 -0.14 -9.21 16.37
CA LYS A 216 -0.81 -9.76 17.56
C LYS A 216 -2.31 -9.45 17.66
N THR A 217 -2.86 -8.59 16.81
CA THR A 217 -4.26 -8.14 16.89
C THR A 217 -5.24 -9.31 16.82
N VAL A 218 -6.15 -9.41 17.80
CA VAL A 218 -7.20 -10.44 17.82
C VAL A 218 -8.37 -10.01 16.93
N MET A 219 -8.79 -10.89 16.00
CA MET A 219 -9.87 -10.62 15.05
C MET A 219 -11.10 -11.49 15.33
N SER A 220 -12.29 -10.97 15.04
CA SER A 220 -13.57 -11.56 15.48
C SER A 220 -13.86 -12.98 15.00
N ASN A 221 -13.15 -13.49 13.98
CA ASN A 221 -13.33 -14.85 13.45
C ASN A 221 -12.16 -15.78 13.81
N ASP A 222 -11.18 -15.37 14.63
CA ASP A 222 -9.97 -16.16 14.96
C ASP A 222 -10.23 -17.54 15.54
N MET A 223 -11.40 -17.78 16.15
CA MET A 223 -11.78 -19.11 16.62
C MET A 223 -12.01 -20.11 15.48
N ILE A 224 -12.34 -19.63 14.28
CA ILE A 224 -12.59 -20.41 13.07
C ILE A 224 -11.26 -20.61 12.33
N ALA A 225 -10.74 -21.84 12.30
CA ALA A 225 -9.41 -22.12 11.74
C ALA A 225 -9.24 -21.70 10.27
N GLU A 226 -10.31 -21.73 9.47
CA GLU A 226 -10.31 -21.29 8.07
C GLU A 226 -10.42 -19.77 7.90
N GLU A 227 -10.81 -19.02 8.96
CA GLU A 227 -11.08 -17.57 8.92
C GLU A 227 -10.20 -16.80 9.93
N PHE A 228 -9.11 -17.43 10.37
CA PHE A 228 -8.13 -16.82 11.26
C PHE A 228 -7.50 -15.56 10.63
N GLY A 229 -7.34 -14.50 11.42
CA GLY A 229 -6.89 -13.18 10.96
C GLY A 229 -7.96 -12.37 10.23
N MET A 230 -9.20 -12.88 10.10
CA MET A 230 -10.33 -12.17 9.48
C MET A 230 -11.39 -11.76 10.50
N GLY A 231 -12.18 -10.75 10.13
CA GLY A 231 -13.28 -10.24 10.94
C GLY A 231 -13.12 -8.75 11.28
N GLN A 232 -13.64 -8.35 12.44
CA GLN A 232 -13.40 -7.04 13.03
C GLN A 232 -12.41 -7.14 14.18
N ILE A 233 -11.65 -6.07 14.44
CA ILE A 233 -10.75 -5.99 15.60
C ILE A 233 -11.57 -6.18 16.88
N VAL A 234 -11.11 -7.07 17.76
CA VAL A 234 -11.68 -7.26 19.10
C VAL A 234 -11.06 -6.23 20.05
N PHE A 235 -11.87 -5.66 20.93
CA PHE A 235 -11.42 -4.71 21.95
C PHE A 235 -11.48 -5.33 23.35
N ALA A 236 -10.53 -4.97 24.19
CA ALA A 236 -10.41 -5.47 25.56
C ALA A 236 -11.36 -4.74 26.56
N ASP A 237 -11.94 -3.61 26.16
CA ASP A 237 -12.81 -2.77 27.01
C ASP A 237 -14.14 -2.35 26.32
N GLU A 238 -15.15 -2.02 27.13
CA GLU A 238 -16.49 -1.60 26.68
C GLU A 238 -16.54 -0.23 25.95
N ALA A 239 -15.43 0.52 25.90
CA ALA A 239 -15.36 1.83 25.25
C ALA A 239 -14.69 1.77 23.86
N GLU A 240 -14.21 0.60 23.45
CA GLU A 240 -13.50 0.37 22.17
C GLU A 240 -12.20 1.22 22.07
N GLU A 241 -11.55 1.52 23.21
CA GLU A 241 -10.30 2.30 23.25
C GLU A 241 -9.03 1.42 23.20
N THR A 242 -9.07 0.20 23.75
CA THR A 242 -7.93 -0.75 23.80
C THR A 242 -8.18 -1.94 22.89
N GLN A 243 -7.35 -2.11 21.85
CA GLN A 243 -7.38 -3.31 21.01
C GLN A 243 -6.89 -4.53 21.80
N LEU A 244 -7.51 -5.69 21.57
CA LEU A 244 -7.10 -6.95 22.18
C LEU A 244 -5.96 -7.56 21.35
N GLU A 245 -4.89 -7.98 22.02
CA GLU A 245 -3.69 -8.53 21.38
C GLU A 245 -3.25 -9.85 22.03
N TYR A 246 -2.73 -10.79 21.23
CA TYR A 246 -2.14 -12.04 21.68
C TYR A 246 -0.80 -11.80 22.43
N THR A 247 -0.89 -11.39 23.70
CA THR A 247 0.23 -11.02 24.59
C THR A 247 0.22 -11.80 25.91
N ASP A 248 1.34 -11.80 26.64
CA ASP A 248 1.48 -12.47 27.95
C ASP A 248 0.64 -11.87 29.09
N ALA A 249 -0.02 -10.73 28.83
CA ALA A 249 -0.86 -10.01 29.78
C ALA A 249 -2.22 -10.68 30.06
N HIS A 250 -2.75 -11.48 29.11
CA HIS A 250 -4.08 -12.10 29.18
C HIS A 250 -4.01 -13.56 29.67
N ASN A 251 -5.13 -14.07 30.20
CA ASN A 251 -5.27 -15.50 30.49
C ASN A 251 -5.62 -16.27 29.22
N TYR A 252 -5.17 -17.53 29.12
CA TYR A 252 -5.41 -18.37 27.95
C TYR A 252 -6.04 -19.71 28.33
N VAL A 253 -7.03 -20.14 27.54
CA VAL A 253 -7.71 -21.43 27.72
C VAL A 253 -7.76 -22.19 26.41
N LEU A 254 -7.16 -23.39 26.40
CA LEU A 254 -7.32 -24.35 25.31
C LEU A 254 -8.68 -25.05 25.44
N THR A 255 -9.51 -24.93 24.41
CA THR A 255 -10.89 -25.42 24.42
C THR A 255 -11.01 -26.90 24.05
N THR A 256 -12.09 -27.56 24.47
CA THR A 256 -12.37 -28.95 24.06
C THR A 256 -12.60 -29.12 22.56
N ASP A 257 -12.97 -28.03 21.88
CA ASP A 257 -13.17 -27.97 20.43
C ASP A 257 -11.87 -27.69 19.65
N PHE A 258 -10.71 -27.59 20.33
CA PHE A 258 -9.42 -27.29 19.69
C PHE A 258 -9.05 -28.28 18.57
N THR A 259 -8.63 -27.71 17.43
CA THR A 259 -8.08 -28.47 16.30
C THR A 259 -6.60 -28.18 16.05
N SER A 260 -5.83 -29.25 15.80
CA SER A 260 -4.46 -29.17 15.29
C SER A 260 -4.39 -28.98 13.77
N GLU A 261 -5.52 -29.07 13.06
CA GLU A 261 -5.57 -28.83 11.61
C GLU A 261 -5.28 -27.36 11.30
N MET A 262 -4.45 -27.14 10.29
CA MET A 262 -4.18 -25.83 9.69
C MET A 262 -4.73 -25.84 8.26
N PRO A 263 -6.06 -25.69 8.08
CA PRO A 263 -6.67 -25.61 6.76
C PRO A 263 -6.19 -24.36 6.03
N GLU A 264 -6.16 -24.42 4.69
CA GLU A 264 -5.87 -23.24 3.87
C GLU A 264 -6.89 -22.12 4.18
N LEU A 265 -6.38 -20.93 4.53
CA LEU A 265 -7.22 -19.82 4.99
C LEU A 265 -8.12 -19.33 3.84
N LYS A 266 -9.41 -19.14 4.11
CA LYS A 266 -10.44 -18.65 3.16
C LYS A 266 -10.17 -17.27 2.57
N VAL A 267 -9.19 -16.55 3.10
CA VAL A 267 -8.72 -15.23 2.68
C VAL A 267 -8.71 -15.08 1.15
N ALA A 268 -8.21 -16.08 0.43
CA ALA A 268 -7.88 -15.95 -0.99
C ALA A 268 -9.05 -15.87 -2.02
N GLU A 269 -10.16 -16.61 -1.86
CA GLU A 269 -10.87 -17.14 -3.05
C GLU A 269 -12.13 -16.41 -3.54
N VAL A 270 -12.60 -15.33 -2.89
CA VAL A 270 -13.74 -14.53 -3.42
C VAL A 270 -13.63 -13.04 -3.12
N GLN A 271 -13.38 -12.66 -1.86
CA GLN A 271 -13.43 -11.26 -1.46
C GLN A 271 -12.10 -10.54 -1.65
N ASP A 272 -10.96 -11.25 -1.55
CA ASP A 272 -9.67 -10.71 -1.95
C ASP A 272 -9.46 -10.64 -3.46
N GLU A 273 -9.97 -11.60 -4.26
CA GLU A 273 -9.98 -11.40 -5.71
C GLU A 273 -10.65 -10.06 -6.08
N VAL A 274 -11.78 -9.70 -5.45
CA VAL A 274 -12.46 -8.43 -5.72
C VAL A 274 -11.75 -7.23 -5.06
N SER A 275 -11.24 -7.35 -3.84
CA SER A 275 -10.55 -6.24 -3.16
C SER A 275 -9.23 -5.88 -3.86
N VAL A 276 -8.43 -6.88 -4.22
CA VAL A 276 -7.19 -6.77 -4.99
C VAL A 276 -7.49 -6.34 -6.42
N GLN A 277 -8.58 -6.76 -7.06
CA GLN A 277 -8.95 -6.33 -8.42
C GLN A 277 -9.48 -4.88 -8.46
N LEU A 278 -10.15 -4.41 -7.40
CA LEU A 278 -10.44 -2.99 -7.23
C LEU A 278 -9.13 -2.21 -6.97
N GLY A 279 -8.30 -2.68 -6.04
CA GLY A 279 -7.17 -1.94 -5.50
C GLY A 279 -7.66 -0.68 -4.78
N GLY A 280 -8.66 -0.83 -3.91
CA GLY A 280 -9.30 0.27 -3.16
C GLY A 280 -10.24 1.21 -3.93
N ARG A 281 -10.24 1.16 -5.28
CA ARG A 281 -11.08 2.01 -6.15
C ARG A 281 -12.58 1.74 -5.97
N GLU A 282 -13.42 2.71 -6.35
CA GLU A 282 -14.89 2.55 -6.31
C GLU A 282 -15.35 1.41 -7.23
N PHE A 283 -14.74 1.30 -8.41
CA PHE A 283 -15.03 0.22 -9.37
C PHE A 283 -13.88 -0.08 -10.33
N ILE A 284 -13.96 -1.27 -10.93
CA ILE A 284 -13.01 -1.83 -11.88
C ILE A 284 -13.03 -1.07 -13.21
N GLY A 285 -11.86 -0.62 -13.70
CA GLY A 285 -11.76 0.23 -14.88
C GLY A 285 -12.02 1.72 -14.62
N GLN A 286 -12.00 2.14 -13.34
CA GLN A 286 -11.89 3.55 -12.95
C GLN A 286 -10.44 4.03 -13.14
N SER A 287 -10.20 4.89 -14.11
CA SER A 287 -8.87 5.43 -14.45
C SER A 287 -8.65 6.88 -14.03
N ALA A 288 -9.66 7.54 -13.45
CA ALA A 288 -9.54 8.83 -12.77
C ALA A 288 -10.62 8.99 -11.67
N MET A 289 -10.33 9.83 -10.68
CA MET A 289 -11.29 10.27 -9.66
C MET A 289 -11.02 11.72 -9.23
N LYS A 290 -11.79 12.23 -8.28
CA LYS A 290 -11.51 13.50 -7.60
C LYS A 290 -11.21 13.27 -6.13
N ILE A 291 -10.18 13.96 -5.63
CA ILE A 291 -9.82 13.98 -4.21
C ILE A 291 -9.60 15.44 -3.79
N ASP A 292 -10.32 15.87 -2.75
CA ASP A 292 -10.40 17.26 -2.26
C ASP A 292 -10.71 18.31 -3.36
N GLY A 293 -11.41 17.87 -4.40
CA GLY A 293 -11.85 18.66 -5.55
C GLY A 293 -10.92 18.62 -6.78
N GLU A 294 -9.66 18.26 -6.59
CA GLU A 294 -8.67 18.10 -7.66
C GLU A 294 -8.80 16.74 -8.35
N THR A 295 -8.53 16.70 -9.66
CA THR A 295 -8.60 15.46 -10.47
C THR A 295 -7.28 14.70 -10.38
N TYR A 296 -7.35 13.40 -10.11
CA TYR A 296 -6.20 12.48 -10.14
C TYR A 296 -6.44 11.36 -11.16
N ILE A 297 -5.41 11.01 -11.92
CA ILE A 297 -5.36 9.84 -12.82
C ILE A 297 -4.82 8.65 -12.02
N LEU A 298 -5.50 7.50 -12.12
CA LEU A 298 -5.15 6.30 -11.35
C LEU A 298 -4.27 5.36 -12.19
N ILE A 299 -3.10 5.02 -11.67
CA ILE A 299 -2.08 4.18 -12.32
C ILE A 299 -1.97 2.84 -11.58
N GLY A 300 -2.36 1.77 -12.27
CA GLY A 300 -2.29 0.39 -11.78
C GLY A 300 -1.30 -0.51 -12.52
N ASN A 301 -0.71 -0.05 -13.63
CA ASN A 301 0.25 -0.84 -14.40
C ASN A 301 1.32 0.01 -15.12
N GLU A 302 2.31 -0.70 -15.65
CA GLU A 302 3.42 -0.14 -16.40
C GLU A 302 2.97 0.67 -17.62
N LYS A 303 1.93 0.24 -18.35
CA LYS A 303 1.52 0.90 -19.60
C LYS A 303 0.90 2.28 -19.38
N GLN A 304 0.09 2.41 -18.32
CA GLN A 304 -0.42 3.71 -17.89
C GLN A 304 0.71 4.64 -17.42
N LEU A 305 1.72 4.10 -16.74
CA LEU A 305 2.88 4.85 -16.26
C LEU A 305 3.80 5.30 -17.42
N ARG A 306 4.03 4.45 -18.42
CA ARG A 306 4.79 4.79 -19.65
C ARG A 306 4.12 5.88 -20.50
N ALA A 307 2.79 5.99 -20.47
CA ALA A 307 2.05 6.98 -21.25
C ALA A 307 2.14 8.42 -20.71
N ILE A 308 2.73 8.65 -19.53
CA ILE A 308 2.90 9.97 -18.92
C ILE A 308 3.81 10.84 -19.81
N GLY A 309 3.19 11.77 -20.55
CA GLY A 309 3.86 12.68 -21.48
C GLY A 309 3.51 12.47 -22.95
N ASP A 310 2.89 11.35 -23.32
CA ASP A 310 2.48 11.04 -24.70
C ASP A 310 1.18 11.76 -25.14
N ASP A 311 0.57 12.54 -24.24
CA ASP A 311 -0.65 13.31 -24.53
C ASP A 311 -1.86 12.41 -24.89
N VAL A 312 -1.81 11.12 -24.55
CA VAL A 312 -2.87 10.12 -24.77
C VAL A 312 -4.07 10.42 -23.86
N ALA A 313 -5.29 10.28 -24.39
CA ALA A 313 -6.52 10.47 -23.61
C ALA A 313 -6.63 9.45 -22.46
N VAL A 314 -7.12 9.89 -21.30
CA VAL A 314 -7.51 9.00 -20.19
C VAL A 314 -8.94 8.53 -20.44
N VAL A 315 -9.13 7.23 -20.52
CA VAL A 315 -10.40 6.59 -20.88
C VAL A 315 -10.78 5.60 -19.78
N PRO A 316 -12.03 5.60 -19.27
CA PRO A 316 -12.53 4.58 -18.35
C PRO A 316 -13.04 3.35 -19.11
N MET A 317 -13.36 2.27 -18.41
CA MET A 317 -14.09 1.16 -19.04
C MET A 317 -15.41 1.64 -19.68
N TYR A 318 -15.60 1.32 -20.96
CA TYR A 318 -16.82 1.68 -21.68
C TYR A 318 -17.38 0.56 -22.56
N PHE A 319 -18.64 0.72 -22.96
CA PHE A 319 -19.41 -0.29 -23.69
C PHE A 319 -20.03 0.34 -24.94
N ALA A 320 -19.71 -0.18 -26.12
CA ALA A 320 -20.25 0.30 -27.39
C ALA A 320 -21.58 -0.39 -27.73
N ARG A 321 -22.61 0.36 -28.15
CA ARG A 321 -23.89 -0.24 -28.57
C ARG A 321 -23.82 -0.79 -30.01
N ASN A 322 -23.78 -2.12 -30.14
CA ASN A 322 -23.77 -2.83 -31.42
C ASN A 322 -25.18 -3.27 -31.84
N HIS A 323 -25.52 -3.09 -33.13
CA HIS A 323 -26.80 -3.50 -33.72
C HIS A 323 -26.81 -5.01 -34.07
N VAL A 324 -27.76 -5.77 -33.54
CA VAL A 324 -27.85 -7.23 -33.74
C VAL A 324 -29.02 -7.63 -34.64
N SER A 325 -30.20 -7.04 -34.45
CA SER A 325 -31.37 -7.26 -35.31
C SER A 325 -32.37 -6.11 -35.20
N TRP A 326 -33.49 -6.17 -35.93
CA TRP A 326 -34.47 -5.08 -35.98
C TRP A 326 -34.91 -4.58 -34.59
N ASN A 327 -34.51 -3.35 -34.27
CA ASN A 327 -34.66 -2.67 -32.97
C ASN A 327 -34.04 -3.40 -31.76
N ASN A 328 -33.13 -4.35 -31.96
CA ASN A 328 -32.43 -5.08 -30.90
C ASN A 328 -30.91 -4.89 -31.01
N TYR A 329 -30.32 -4.39 -29.94
CA TYR A 329 -28.90 -4.11 -29.80
C TYR A 329 -28.30 -4.97 -28.68
N LYS A 330 -26.97 -5.02 -28.63
CA LYS A 330 -26.19 -5.51 -27.51
C LYS A 330 -25.11 -4.48 -27.14
N LEU A 331 -24.60 -4.54 -25.91
CA LEU A 331 -23.42 -3.77 -25.50
C LEU A 331 -22.17 -4.63 -25.70
N LYS A 332 -21.21 -4.19 -26.51
CA LYS A 332 -19.87 -4.79 -26.55
C LYS A 332 -18.96 -4.06 -25.55
N PRO A 333 -18.33 -4.76 -24.59
CA PRO A 333 -17.31 -4.18 -23.72
C PRO A 333 -16.09 -3.72 -24.52
N TYR A 334 -15.44 -2.65 -24.08
CA TYR A 334 -14.18 -2.18 -24.62
C TYR A 334 -13.35 -1.52 -23.52
N TYR A 335 -12.13 -2.04 -23.32
CA TYR A 335 -11.41 -1.89 -22.07
C TYR A 335 -10.04 -1.23 -22.28
N PRO A 336 -9.87 0.06 -21.95
CA PRO A 336 -8.60 0.77 -22.04
C PRO A 336 -7.67 0.47 -20.88
N GLY A 337 -6.43 0.09 -21.18
CA GLY A 337 -5.26 0.45 -20.36
C GLY A 337 -5.07 -0.26 -19.02
N ASP A 338 -6.10 -0.42 -18.20
CA ASP A 338 -6.14 -1.14 -16.90
C ASP A 338 -6.28 -2.67 -17.13
N ALA A 339 -5.62 -3.16 -18.19
CA ALA A 339 -5.95 -4.38 -18.93
C ALA A 339 -5.78 -5.69 -18.15
N ASP A 340 -5.12 -5.62 -17.01
CA ASP A 340 -4.48 -6.75 -16.35
C ASP A 340 -5.39 -7.35 -15.27
N LEU A 341 -6.43 -6.62 -14.86
CA LEU A 341 -7.51 -7.14 -14.04
C LEU A 341 -8.13 -8.39 -14.66
N ASN A 342 -8.40 -9.40 -13.82
CA ASN A 342 -8.99 -10.67 -14.25
C ASN A 342 -10.53 -10.63 -14.40
N ILE A 343 -11.03 -9.52 -14.96
CA ILE A 343 -12.42 -9.41 -15.40
C ILE A 343 -12.67 -10.16 -16.70
N THR A 344 -13.77 -10.89 -16.72
CA THR A 344 -14.30 -11.60 -17.90
C THR A 344 -15.76 -11.23 -18.16
N THR A 345 -16.57 -10.91 -17.15
CA THR A 345 -18.01 -10.58 -17.28
C THR A 345 -18.37 -9.22 -16.69
N LEU A 346 -19.60 -8.75 -16.92
CA LEU A 346 -20.13 -7.54 -16.26
C LEU A 346 -20.33 -7.72 -14.74
N SER A 347 -20.61 -8.94 -14.27
CA SER A 347 -20.79 -9.21 -12.84
C SER A 347 -19.48 -9.08 -12.08
N ASP A 348 -18.36 -9.42 -12.71
CA ASP A 348 -17.00 -9.26 -12.19
C ASP A 348 -16.71 -7.76 -11.93
N ALA A 349 -17.19 -6.87 -12.80
CA ALA A 349 -17.12 -5.42 -12.62
C ALA A 349 -18.10 -4.85 -11.58
N GLY A 350 -18.91 -5.70 -10.94
CA GLY A 350 -19.95 -5.30 -9.99
C GLY A 350 -21.18 -4.66 -10.63
N ILE A 351 -21.56 -5.06 -11.84
CA ILE A 351 -22.79 -4.60 -12.51
C ILE A 351 -23.72 -5.77 -12.80
N GLU A 352 -24.93 -5.73 -12.24
CA GLU A 352 -25.99 -6.66 -12.60
C GLU A 352 -26.78 -6.20 -13.82
N LYS A 353 -27.55 -7.13 -14.39
CA LYS A 353 -28.38 -6.88 -15.57
C LYS A 353 -29.47 -5.83 -15.33
N ASP A 354 -29.96 -5.73 -14.10
CA ASP A 354 -31.05 -4.82 -13.73
C ASP A 354 -30.56 -3.40 -13.42
N ASP A 355 -29.24 -3.17 -13.36
CA ASP A 355 -28.62 -1.85 -13.28
C ASP A 355 -28.46 -1.15 -14.63
N ILE A 356 -28.64 -1.89 -15.73
CA ILE A 356 -28.56 -1.38 -17.09
C ILE A 356 -29.87 -0.66 -17.46
N LYS A 357 -30.13 0.46 -16.77
CA LYS A 357 -31.37 1.24 -16.80
C LYS A 357 -31.41 2.18 -18.02
N PHE A 358 -31.81 1.64 -19.17
CA PHE A 358 -31.97 2.41 -20.42
C PHE A 358 -33.01 3.53 -20.29
N ASP A 359 -32.79 4.64 -21.01
CA ASP A 359 -33.76 5.72 -21.07
C ASP A 359 -35.07 5.27 -21.77
N SER A 360 -36.21 5.74 -21.27
CA SER A 360 -37.53 5.33 -21.77
C SER A 360 -37.95 6.03 -23.08
N THR A 361 -37.03 6.69 -23.78
CA THR A 361 -37.25 7.39 -25.06
C THR A 361 -36.54 6.72 -26.23
N SER A 362 -35.50 5.91 -25.94
CA SER A 362 -34.85 5.01 -26.90
C SER A 362 -35.85 4.03 -27.53
N LEU A 363 -36.04 4.11 -28.85
CA LEU A 363 -36.96 3.27 -29.65
C LEU A 363 -36.49 1.82 -29.82
N TYR A 364 -35.56 1.37 -28.99
CA TYR A 364 -34.62 0.31 -29.26
C TYR A 364 -34.31 -0.48 -27.99
N ASN A 365 -34.47 -1.81 -28.05
CA ASN A 365 -34.16 -2.67 -26.91
C ASN A 365 -32.67 -3.03 -26.95
N ILE A 366 -31.93 -2.76 -25.88
CA ILE A 366 -30.70 -3.51 -25.63
C ILE A 366 -31.10 -4.84 -24.99
N THR A 367 -30.61 -5.94 -25.56
CA THR A 367 -31.08 -7.31 -25.28
C THR A 367 -30.10 -8.14 -24.45
N GLY A 368 -28.92 -7.59 -24.17
CA GLY A 368 -27.84 -8.20 -23.39
C GLY A 368 -26.47 -7.65 -23.79
N ILE A 369 -25.41 -8.36 -23.38
CA ILE A 369 -24.01 -8.09 -23.70
C ILE A 369 -23.62 -8.85 -24.97
N GLU A 370 -22.70 -8.34 -25.80
CA GLU A 370 -22.11 -9.07 -26.92
C GLU A 370 -20.77 -9.70 -26.52
N GLY A 371 -20.78 -11.04 -26.43
CA GLY A 371 -19.78 -11.78 -25.68
C GLY A 371 -20.12 -11.72 -24.20
N ASP A 372 -20.42 -12.87 -23.60
CA ASP A 372 -20.54 -12.99 -22.14
C ASP A 372 -19.13 -13.13 -21.49
N SER A 373 -18.08 -12.87 -22.28
CA SER A 373 -16.64 -12.88 -21.96
C SER A 373 -15.97 -11.67 -22.65
N PHE A 374 -15.19 -10.87 -21.93
CA PHE A 374 -14.52 -9.68 -22.45
C PHE A 374 -13.33 -10.02 -23.36
N GLU A 375 -13.11 -9.22 -24.40
CA GLU A 375 -11.84 -9.22 -25.15
C GLU A 375 -10.83 -8.36 -24.38
N LYS A 376 -9.86 -8.98 -23.68
CA LYS A 376 -8.77 -8.23 -23.02
C LYS A 376 -7.98 -7.44 -24.09
N HIS A 377 -8.05 -6.12 -24.04
CA HIS A 377 -7.27 -5.21 -24.87
C HIS A 377 -6.11 -4.65 -24.05
N THR A 378 -4.88 -5.04 -24.41
CA THR A 378 -3.66 -4.67 -23.67
C THR A 378 -3.06 -3.33 -24.09
N ASP A 379 -3.75 -2.55 -24.92
CA ASP A 379 -3.31 -1.26 -25.44
C ASP A 379 -4.16 -0.13 -24.85
N LEU A 380 -3.54 1.03 -24.59
CA LEU A 380 -4.26 2.24 -24.20
C LEU A 380 -5.09 2.78 -25.37
N LEU A 381 -6.33 3.18 -25.09
CA LEU A 381 -7.20 3.82 -26.07
C LEU A 381 -6.95 5.32 -26.10
N ASN A 382 -6.64 5.87 -27.28
CA ASN A 382 -6.51 7.31 -27.46
C ASN A 382 -7.81 7.89 -28.06
N ASP A 383 -8.89 7.88 -27.27
CA ASP A 383 -10.22 8.35 -27.68
C ASP A 383 -10.60 9.66 -26.96
N SER A 384 -10.38 10.79 -27.65
CA SER A 384 -10.73 12.13 -27.16
C SER A 384 -12.19 12.54 -27.37
N SER A 385 -13.09 11.60 -27.71
CA SER A 385 -14.52 11.89 -27.91
C SER A 385 -15.42 11.53 -26.72
N ILE A 386 -14.83 11.20 -25.55
CA ILE A 386 -15.58 10.98 -24.31
C ILE A 386 -16.30 12.26 -23.93
N GLY A 387 -17.59 12.15 -23.58
CA GLY A 387 -18.39 13.30 -23.20
C GLY A 387 -18.62 14.29 -24.33
N ASP A 388 -18.43 13.93 -25.60
CA ASP A 388 -19.07 14.64 -26.72
C ASP A 388 -20.49 14.08 -26.93
N SER A 389 -21.45 14.95 -27.25
CA SER A 389 -22.86 14.56 -27.35
C SER A 389 -23.17 13.73 -28.63
N VAL A 390 -22.83 12.44 -28.64
CA VAL A 390 -23.03 11.51 -29.77
C VAL A 390 -24.51 11.08 -29.91
N THR A 391 -25.34 11.97 -30.46
CA THR A 391 -26.80 11.76 -30.64
C THR A 391 -27.17 10.81 -31.80
N HIS A 392 -26.46 9.70 -31.98
CA HIS A 392 -26.70 8.73 -33.05
C HIS A 392 -27.08 7.35 -32.48
N ALA A 393 -28.21 6.82 -32.95
CA ALA A 393 -28.82 5.58 -32.47
C ALA A 393 -27.97 4.31 -32.67
N ASP A 394 -26.88 4.38 -33.44
CA ASP A 394 -25.99 3.25 -33.73
C ASP A 394 -24.56 3.43 -33.20
N SER A 395 -24.26 4.49 -32.43
CA SER A 395 -22.88 4.77 -31.96
C SER A 395 -22.76 5.41 -30.57
N THR A 396 -23.75 5.25 -29.69
CA THR A 396 -23.64 5.69 -28.28
C THR A 396 -22.76 4.71 -27.50
N LYS A 397 -21.76 5.23 -26.79
CA LYS A 397 -21.00 4.52 -25.76
C LYS A 397 -21.74 4.59 -24.43
N TYR A 398 -21.42 3.70 -23.49
CA TYR A 398 -21.91 3.71 -22.11
C TYR A 398 -20.72 3.53 -21.17
N VAL A 399 -20.71 4.20 -20.03
CA VAL A 399 -19.69 4.07 -18.98
C VAL A 399 -20.32 3.57 -17.69
N ILE A 400 -19.52 3.00 -16.80
CA ILE A 400 -19.93 2.82 -15.40
C ILE A 400 -20.02 4.20 -14.73
N SER A 401 -21.06 4.39 -13.94
CA SER A 401 -21.27 5.54 -13.06
C SER A 401 -21.98 5.06 -11.79
N ILE A 402 -21.58 5.56 -10.62
CA ILE A 402 -22.29 5.36 -9.36
C ILE A 402 -23.40 6.42 -9.21
N ASP A 403 -24.46 6.13 -8.47
CA ASP A 403 -25.55 7.08 -8.20
C ASP A 403 -25.63 7.54 -6.73
N GLU A 404 -26.62 8.38 -6.42
CA GLU A 404 -26.87 8.97 -5.09
C GLU A 404 -27.09 7.95 -3.94
N ASN A 405 -27.16 6.64 -4.23
CA ASN A 405 -27.33 5.56 -3.27
C ASN A 405 -26.12 4.61 -3.19
N GLY A 406 -25.09 4.81 -4.03
CA GLY A 406 -23.96 3.89 -4.18
C GLY A 406 -24.14 2.80 -5.26
N ASP A 407 -25.28 2.75 -5.96
CA ASP A 407 -25.53 1.72 -6.98
C ASP A 407 -24.68 1.97 -8.24
N LYS A 408 -23.91 0.97 -8.67
CA LYS A 408 -23.18 0.98 -9.96
C LYS A 408 -24.15 0.80 -11.13
N LYS A 409 -24.11 1.70 -12.12
CA LYS A 409 -25.04 1.73 -13.27
C LYS A 409 -24.31 2.00 -14.59
N LEU A 410 -24.83 1.51 -15.70
CA LEU A 410 -24.33 1.81 -17.05
C LEU A 410 -25.08 3.00 -17.67
N THR A 411 -24.42 4.16 -17.76
CA THR A 411 -25.01 5.42 -18.24
C THR A 411 -24.44 5.83 -19.60
N ALA A 412 -25.28 6.41 -20.45
CA ALA A 412 -24.93 6.80 -21.81
C ALA A 412 -23.94 7.97 -21.88
N ASP A 413 -22.94 7.85 -22.77
CA ASP A 413 -21.90 8.84 -22.98
C ASP A 413 -22.47 10.15 -23.56
N SER A 414 -22.51 11.21 -22.74
CA SER A 414 -23.20 12.46 -23.06
C SER A 414 -22.83 13.62 -22.13
N GLU A 415 -22.81 14.85 -22.68
CA GLU A 415 -22.54 16.11 -21.95
C GLU A 415 -23.53 16.42 -20.82
N SER A 416 -24.71 15.77 -20.83
CA SER A 416 -25.75 15.89 -19.81
C SER A 416 -25.48 15.09 -18.53
N ASN A 417 -24.51 14.18 -18.51
CA ASN A 417 -24.11 13.47 -17.30
C ASN A 417 -23.01 14.28 -16.58
N GLU A 418 -23.38 15.01 -15.52
CA GLU A 418 -22.59 16.16 -15.09
C GLU A 418 -21.34 15.83 -14.24
N GLU A 419 -21.27 14.63 -13.66
CA GLU A 419 -20.26 14.27 -12.66
C GLU A 419 -19.17 13.37 -13.25
N TYR A 420 -19.51 12.12 -13.58
CA TYR A 420 -18.52 11.14 -14.02
C TYR A 420 -17.92 11.44 -15.40
N ILE A 421 -18.76 11.83 -16.38
CA ILE A 421 -18.31 12.00 -17.77
C ILE A 421 -17.46 13.27 -17.98
N LYS A 422 -17.78 14.35 -17.26
CA LYS A 422 -17.01 15.59 -17.33
C LYS A 422 -15.62 15.47 -16.70
N LEU A 423 -15.35 14.42 -15.93
CA LEU A 423 -14.03 14.15 -15.37
C LEU A 423 -13.02 13.74 -16.44
N TYR A 424 -13.45 12.92 -17.40
CA TYR A 424 -12.60 12.35 -18.46
C TYR A 424 -12.54 13.23 -19.72
N LYS A 425 -13.45 14.20 -19.88
CA LYS A 425 -13.43 15.12 -21.02
C LYS A 425 -12.16 15.97 -21.00
N ASP A 426 -11.41 15.93 -22.11
CA ASP A 426 -10.07 16.53 -22.27
C ASP A 426 -8.96 15.98 -21.34
N LEU A 427 -9.23 14.97 -20.50
CA LEU A 427 -8.24 14.39 -19.57
C LEU A 427 -7.21 13.52 -20.31
N LYS A 428 -5.94 13.65 -19.96
CA LYS A 428 -4.79 13.10 -20.69
C LYS A 428 -3.65 12.71 -19.76
N TYR A 429 -2.83 11.75 -20.19
CA TYR A 429 -1.56 11.44 -19.55
C TYR A 429 -0.50 12.51 -19.91
N THR A 430 -0.52 13.65 -19.20
CA THR A 430 0.43 14.77 -19.40
C THR A 430 1.45 14.88 -18.27
N ASN A 431 2.64 15.41 -18.58
CA ASN A 431 3.71 15.63 -17.60
C ASN A 431 3.32 16.51 -16.40
N ASP A 432 2.21 17.24 -16.47
CA ASP A 432 1.69 18.18 -15.46
C ASP A 432 0.34 17.78 -14.84
N ALA A 433 -0.18 16.59 -15.16
CA ALA A 433 -1.37 16.06 -14.49
C ALA A 433 -1.05 15.53 -13.08
N ASN A 434 -2.09 15.31 -12.27
CA ASN A 434 -1.94 14.65 -10.98
C ASN A 434 -2.20 13.14 -11.09
N TYR A 435 -1.47 12.35 -10.33
CA TYR A 435 -1.41 10.90 -10.42
C TYR A 435 -1.45 10.25 -9.04
N ILE A 436 -2.16 9.12 -8.94
CA ILE A 436 -2.02 8.17 -7.84
C ILE A 436 -1.57 6.83 -8.41
N ILE A 437 -0.48 6.29 -7.87
CA ILE A 437 -0.06 4.91 -8.09
C ILE A 437 -0.68 4.10 -6.95
N PHE A 438 -1.55 3.15 -7.29
CA PHE A 438 -2.36 2.42 -6.31
C PHE A 438 -2.03 0.91 -6.21
N ARG A 439 -0.95 0.47 -6.86
CA ARG A 439 -0.46 -0.92 -6.88
C ARG A 439 1.06 -0.95 -6.99
N ASP A 440 1.64 -2.07 -6.57
CA ASP A 440 2.95 -2.52 -7.01
C ASP A 440 2.97 -2.80 -8.52
N ILE A 441 4.10 -2.49 -9.17
CA ILE A 441 4.29 -2.70 -10.62
C ILE A 441 5.67 -3.33 -10.84
N ASP A 442 5.70 -4.54 -11.39
CA ASP A 442 6.92 -5.27 -11.76
C ASP A 442 7.14 -5.18 -13.27
N PHE A 443 8.29 -4.61 -13.67
CA PHE A 443 8.69 -4.36 -15.06
C PHE A 443 9.32 -5.58 -15.76
N SER A 444 9.47 -6.73 -15.07
CA SER A 444 10.11 -7.92 -15.62
C SER A 444 9.17 -8.75 -16.50
N THR A 445 8.34 -9.60 -15.91
CA THR A 445 7.22 -10.31 -16.57
C THR A 445 6.09 -10.58 -15.57
N GLY A 446 5.45 -9.53 -15.05
CA GLY A 446 4.26 -9.62 -14.18
C GLY A 446 2.95 -9.39 -14.92
N GLU A 447 1.81 -9.60 -14.26
CA GLU A 447 0.49 -9.26 -14.84
C GLU A 447 0.39 -7.75 -15.13
N PHE A 448 0.97 -6.89 -14.29
CA PHE A 448 0.98 -5.42 -14.44
C PHE A 448 2.13 -4.87 -15.31
N SER A 449 2.87 -5.73 -16.03
CA SER A 449 3.98 -5.36 -16.90
C SER A 449 3.52 -5.01 -18.33
N ASP A 450 4.40 -4.43 -19.14
CA ASP A 450 4.09 -4.20 -20.56
C ASP A 450 4.03 -5.49 -21.40
N GLY A 451 4.56 -6.60 -20.85
CA GLY A 451 4.69 -7.92 -21.45
C GLY A 451 6.10 -8.26 -21.98
N SER A 452 7.12 -7.42 -21.73
CA SER A 452 8.44 -7.53 -22.36
C SER A 452 9.59 -7.10 -21.43
N ALA A 453 10.19 -8.05 -20.71
CA ALA A 453 11.40 -7.88 -19.88
C ALA A 453 12.60 -7.18 -20.57
N ASP A 454 12.67 -7.20 -21.91
CA ASP A 454 13.72 -6.55 -22.69
C ASP A 454 13.44 -5.05 -22.98
N ASN A 455 12.29 -4.49 -22.56
CA ASN A 455 11.90 -3.12 -22.88
C ASN A 455 12.38 -2.11 -21.82
N LEU A 456 13.50 -1.44 -22.11
CA LEU A 456 14.05 -0.37 -21.28
C LEU A 456 13.00 0.69 -20.90
N TRP A 457 13.07 1.17 -19.67
CA TRP A 457 12.29 2.31 -19.19
C TRP A 457 12.76 3.59 -19.87
N ASP A 458 11.82 4.44 -20.29
CA ASP A 458 12.10 5.72 -20.95
C ASP A 458 11.85 6.89 -19.96
N PRO A 459 12.90 7.47 -19.35
CA PRO A 459 12.82 8.33 -18.16
C PRO A 459 11.78 9.46 -18.21
N LEU A 460 10.97 9.65 -17.17
CA LEU A 460 9.85 10.61 -17.19
C LEU A 460 10.26 12.08 -16.98
N MET A 461 9.55 13.00 -17.64
CA MET A 461 9.62 14.44 -17.35
C MET A 461 8.41 14.83 -16.50
N PHE A 462 8.60 15.29 -15.26
CA PHE A 462 7.50 15.46 -14.32
C PHE A 462 7.35 16.87 -13.73
N HIS A 463 6.11 17.36 -13.73
CA HIS A 463 5.70 18.74 -13.45
C HIS A 463 4.37 18.84 -12.67
N GLY A 464 3.80 17.72 -12.20
CA GLY A 464 2.50 17.67 -11.50
C GLY A 464 2.60 17.15 -10.06
N THR A 465 1.56 16.44 -9.61
CA THR A 465 1.54 15.74 -8.32
C THR A 465 1.53 14.23 -8.56
N MET A 466 2.39 13.46 -7.89
CA MET A 466 2.35 11.99 -7.90
C MET A 466 2.40 11.45 -6.48
N ILE A 467 1.41 10.66 -6.10
CA ILE A 467 1.28 10.06 -4.77
C ILE A 467 1.25 8.54 -4.90
N GLY A 468 2.06 7.84 -4.12
CA GLY A 468 1.92 6.40 -3.90
C GLY A 468 0.94 6.14 -2.75
N ALA A 469 -0.14 5.42 -3.04
CA ALA A 469 -1.18 5.03 -2.09
C ALA A 469 -1.68 3.63 -2.45
N GLU A 470 -0.93 2.60 -2.07
CA GLU A 470 -1.24 1.22 -2.39
C GLU A 470 -2.63 0.85 -1.88
N ASN A 471 -3.45 0.22 -2.74
CA ASN A 471 -4.85 -0.10 -2.49
C ASN A 471 -5.69 1.12 -2.01
N MET A 472 -5.32 2.33 -2.44
CA MET A 472 -5.94 3.61 -2.06
C MET A 472 -5.95 3.89 -0.53
N THR A 473 -5.04 3.28 0.24
CA THR A 473 -4.82 3.61 1.65
C THR A 473 -4.51 5.11 1.83
N GLY A 474 -4.93 5.73 2.94
CA GLY A 474 -4.83 7.18 3.12
C GLY A 474 -5.88 8.02 2.36
N ILE A 475 -6.86 7.38 1.70
CA ILE A 475 -7.89 8.06 0.90
C ILE A 475 -9.28 7.52 1.27
N ASP A 476 -10.19 8.39 1.70
CA ASP A 476 -11.62 8.06 1.73
C ASP A 476 -12.16 8.18 0.31
N VAL A 477 -12.20 7.02 -0.36
CA VAL A 477 -12.64 6.89 -1.76
C VAL A 477 -14.14 7.16 -1.93
N GLN A 478 -14.95 7.15 -0.85
CA GLN A 478 -16.38 7.47 -0.89
C GLN A 478 -16.65 8.95 -0.62
N ALA A 479 -15.89 9.59 0.26
CA ALA A 479 -15.93 11.04 0.46
C ALA A 479 -15.18 11.83 -0.63
N GLY A 480 -14.22 11.19 -1.31
CA GLY A 480 -13.31 11.83 -2.26
C GLY A 480 -12.35 12.78 -1.54
N GLN A 481 -11.73 12.33 -0.45
CA GLN A 481 -10.81 13.13 0.38
C GLN A 481 -9.59 12.32 0.85
N PHE A 482 -8.47 12.98 1.09
CA PHE A 482 -7.36 12.35 1.83
C PHE A 482 -7.73 12.22 3.33
N THR A 483 -7.23 11.18 3.99
CA THR A 483 -7.41 10.97 5.43
C THR A 483 -6.15 11.35 6.22
N ASP A 484 -6.22 11.31 7.56
CA ASP A 484 -5.04 11.44 8.43
C ASP A 484 -4.22 10.14 8.55
N GLU A 485 -4.59 9.07 7.83
CA GLU A 485 -3.86 7.80 7.77
C GLU A 485 -2.60 7.96 6.89
N VAL A 486 -1.50 7.28 7.27
CA VAL A 486 -0.28 7.25 6.45
C VAL A 486 -0.49 6.25 5.31
N PRO A 487 -0.51 6.68 4.03
CA PRO A 487 -0.70 5.76 2.90
C PRO A 487 0.41 4.72 2.81
N VAL A 488 0.07 3.50 2.39
CA VAL A 488 1.05 2.45 2.09
C VAL A 488 1.77 2.80 0.78
N SER A 489 3.10 2.67 0.77
CA SER A 489 3.93 2.99 -0.39
C SER A 489 3.92 1.82 -1.38
N PRO A 490 3.37 1.97 -2.59
CA PRO A 490 3.57 1.00 -3.65
C PRO A 490 5.05 0.91 -4.05
N ILE A 491 5.42 -0.24 -4.61
CA ILE A 491 6.75 -0.62 -5.06
C ILE A 491 6.75 -0.76 -6.59
N LEU A 492 7.52 0.09 -7.26
CA LEU A 492 7.87 -0.09 -8.67
C LEU A 492 9.18 -0.86 -8.75
N SER A 493 9.21 -2.03 -9.40
CA SER A 493 10.33 -2.97 -9.30
C SER A 493 10.90 -3.43 -10.65
N ASN A 494 12.19 -3.81 -10.64
CA ASN A 494 12.94 -4.37 -11.78
C ASN A 494 13.07 -3.43 -12.99
N ILE A 495 13.11 -2.12 -12.73
CA ILE A 495 13.23 -1.06 -13.75
C ILE A 495 14.66 -1.02 -14.32
N SER A 496 14.83 -0.97 -15.65
CA SER A 496 16.14 -0.83 -16.29
C SER A 496 16.17 0.36 -17.26
N VAL A 497 17.16 1.24 -17.12
CA VAL A 497 17.40 2.42 -17.96
C VAL A 497 18.80 2.35 -18.55
N GLU A 498 18.91 2.30 -19.88
CA GLU A 498 20.20 2.38 -20.59
C GLU A 498 20.21 3.56 -21.57
N TYR A 499 21.17 4.48 -21.42
CA TYR A 499 21.48 5.49 -22.43
C TYR A 499 22.86 5.24 -23.04
N SER A 500 22.88 4.51 -24.15
CA SER A 500 24.11 4.02 -24.81
C SER A 500 24.90 5.09 -25.60
N ASP A 501 24.31 6.26 -25.86
CA ASP A 501 24.94 7.29 -26.68
C ASP A 501 25.93 8.15 -25.88
N THR A 502 27.16 8.30 -26.39
CA THR A 502 28.22 9.07 -25.69
C THR A 502 27.94 10.58 -25.57
N LYS A 503 26.96 11.08 -26.31
CA LYS A 503 26.55 12.49 -26.37
C LYS A 503 25.03 12.60 -26.18
N LEU A 504 24.61 13.25 -25.10
CA LEU A 504 23.18 13.49 -24.84
C LEU A 504 22.62 14.52 -25.84
N ASP A 505 21.66 14.12 -26.67
CA ASP A 505 21.02 15.06 -27.61
C ASP A 505 19.97 15.93 -26.91
N MET A 506 20.27 17.23 -26.81
CA MET A 506 19.42 18.28 -26.25
C MET A 506 18.70 19.12 -27.32
N ASN A 507 18.59 18.59 -28.56
CA ASN A 507 18.05 19.31 -29.72
C ASN A 507 16.74 18.75 -30.28
N SER A 508 16.18 17.71 -29.66
CA SER A 508 14.83 17.19 -29.95
C SER A 508 13.76 17.90 -29.12
N LYS A 509 12.50 17.81 -29.54
CA LYS A 509 11.35 18.12 -28.66
C LYS A 509 11.18 17.10 -27.52
N ASP A 510 11.75 15.91 -27.71
CA ASP A 510 11.70 14.76 -26.81
C ASP A 510 13.00 14.62 -25.98
N SER A 511 13.84 15.66 -25.99
CA SER A 511 15.12 15.69 -25.28
C SER A 511 14.90 15.75 -23.76
N LYS A 512 15.30 14.67 -23.08
CA LYS A 512 15.17 14.46 -21.63
C LYS A 512 16.48 14.82 -20.91
N PRO A 513 16.57 15.96 -20.20
CA PRO A 513 17.70 16.25 -19.33
C PRO A 513 17.64 15.36 -18.08
N GLY A 514 18.79 14.81 -17.68
CA GLY A 514 18.91 13.86 -16.58
C GLY A 514 18.42 12.44 -16.94
N MET A 515 19.00 11.42 -16.32
CA MET A 515 18.66 10.00 -16.51
C MET A 515 18.31 9.32 -15.17
N GLY A 516 17.24 8.53 -15.13
CA GLY A 516 16.69 7.91 -13.92
C GLY A 516 15.29 7.34 -14.15
N PHE A 517 14.55 6.99 -13.10
CA PHE A 517 13.10 6.74 -13.24
C PHE A 517 12.39 8.01 -13.75
N PHE A 518 12.63 9.14 -13.11
CA PHE A 518 12.45 10.45 -13.72
C PHE A 518 13.75 10.87 -14.45
N ALA A 519 13.63 11.38 -15.68
CA ALA A 519 14.68 12.20 -16.28
C ALA A 519 14.87 13.46 -15.43
N THR A 520 13.78 14.20 -15.27
CA THR A 520 13.72 15.41 -14.46
C THR A 520 12.37 15.55 -13.75
N VAL A 521 12.42 15.87 -12.46
CA VAL A 521 11.28 16.43 -11.71
C VAL A 521 11.51 17.94 -11.55
N GLY A 522 10.56 18.80 -11.94
CA GLY A 522 10.78 20.23 -11.77
C GLY A 522 9.63 21.18 -12.08
N SER A 523 9.58 22.29 -11.33
CA SER A 523 8.49 23.28 -11.40
C SER A 523 8.49 24.07 -12.70
N ARG A 524 7.32 24.24 -13.32
CA ARG A 524 7.19 25.05 -14.54
C ARG A 524 7.36 26.54 -14.25
N VAL A 525 8.09 27.22 -15.12
CA VAL A 525 8.25 28.67 -15.08
C VAL A 525 7.13 29.34 -15.90
N GLY A 526 6.63 30.50 -15.46
CA GLY A 526 5.37 31.06 -15.99
C GLY A 526 5.33 31.37 -17.49
N ASN A 527 4.28 30.89 -18.16
CA ASN A 527 4.00 31.03 -19.60
C ASN A 527 3.65 32.47 -20.10
N SER A 528 4.10 33.51 -19.40
CA SER A 528 3.76 34.92 -19.65
C SER A 528 5.02 35.80 -19.57
N THR A 529 5.08 36.88 -20.35
CA THR A 529 6.21 37.83 -20.32
C THR A 529 6.39 38.57 -18.98
N GLU A 530 5.43 38.47 -18.06
CA GLU A 530 5.48 39.04 -16.70
C GLU A 530 5.67 37.95 -15.61
N ASP A 531 5.65 36.67 -16.01
CA ASP A 531 5.74 35.49 -15.13
C ASP A 531 6.89 34.52 -15.50
N LEU A 532 7.64 34.78 -16.58
CA LEU A 532 8.74 33.97 -17.14
C LEU A 532 9.94 33.71 -16.19
N PHE A 533 9.85 34.12 -14.93
CA PHE A 533 10.84 33.88 -13.86
C PHE A 533 10.18 33.59 -12.50
N LYS A 534 8.93 33.13 -12.51
CA LYS A 534 8.20 32.63 -11.33
C LYS A 534 7.91 31.15 -11.54
N SER A 535 8.06 30.34 -10.50
CA SER A 535 7.35 29.06 -10.45
C SER A 535 5.85 29.35 -10.58
N LYS A 536 5.14 28.48 -11.30
CA LYS A 536 3.67 28.50 -11.39
C LYS A 536 3.02 27.41 -10.56
N ASP A 537 3.60 26.23 -10.64
CA ASP A 537 3.03 24.98 -10.16
C ASP A 537 4.06 24.35 -9.23
N HIS A 538 3.66 24.07 -7.99
CA HIS A 538 4.48 23.34 -7.02
C HIS A 538 4.40 21.85 -7.35
N VAL A 539 5.54 21.19 -7.51
CA VAL A 539 5.63 19.80 -7.98
C VAL A 539 5.88 18.89 -6.80
N LYS A 540 5.01 17.91 -6.59
CA LYS A 540 5.10 16.99 -5.44
C LYS A 540 5.21 15.54 -5.91
N VAL A 541 6.18 14.81 -5.37
CA VAL A 541 6.23 13.35 -5.49
C VAL A 541 6.32 12.73 -4.10
N GLU A 542 5.37 11.87 -3.76
CA GLU A 542 5.17 11.40 -2.38
C GLU A 542 5.00 9.88 -2.31
N ASN A 543 5.61 9.29 -1.28
CA ASN A 543 5.35 7.93 -0.82
C ASN A 543 5.51 6.83 -1.90
N LEU A 544 6.56 6.94 -2.72
CA LEU A 544 6.85 6.00 -3.81
C LEU A 544 8.16 5.25 -3.55
N THR A 545 8.12 3.91 -3.61
CA THR A 545 9.32 3.06 -3.48
C THR A 545 9.73 2.52 -4.85
N LEU A 546 11.02 2.65 -5.19
CA LEU A 546 11.63 1.99 -6.33
C LEU A 546 12.53 0.84 -5.83
N GLU A 547 12.34 -0.38 -6.34
CA GLU A 547 13.18 -1.54 -6.01
C GLU A 547 13.94 -2.09 -7.24
N LYS A 548 15.20 -2.48 -7.06
CA LYS A 548 16.02 -3.13 -8.10
C LYS A 548 16.05 -2.33 -9.41
N ILE A 549 16.11 -1.00 -9.29
CA ILE A 549 16.25 -0.09 -10.43
C ILE A 549 17.72 0.02 -10.85
N ASP A 550 17.99 -0.20 -12.14
CA ASP A 550 19.32 -0.09 -12.75
C ASP A 550 19.35 1.06 -13.75
N VAL A 551 20.37 1.93 -13.67
CA VAL A 551 20.48 3.14 -14.50
C VAL A 551 21.92 3.30 -15.02
N GLU A 552 22.14 2.95 -16.28
CA GLU A 552 23.41 3.18 -16.97
C GLU A 552 23.32 4.34 -17.97
N SER A 553 24.21 5.33 -17.86
CA SER A 553 24.38 6.37 -18.87
C SER A 553 25.81 6.47 -19.39
N GLN A 554 25.98 6.22 -20.69
CA GLN A 554 27.25 6.38 -21.41
C GLN A 554 27.49 7.83 -21.86
N ALA A 555 26.53 8.75 -21.62
CA ALA A 555 26.67 10.15 -21.97
C ALA A 555 27.71 10.85 -21.09
N SER A 556 28.70 11.48 -21.72
CA SER A 556 29.78 12.23 -21.04
C SER A 556 29.95 13.66 -21.56
N GLU A 557 29.28 13.99 -22.67
CA GLU A 557 29.19 15.34 -23.24
C GLU A 557 27.75 15.62 -23.68
N ILE A 558 27.35 16.89 -23.78
CA ILE A 558 26.12 17.26 -24.51
C ILE A 558 26.42 17.29 -26.03
N ALA A 559 25.45 16.96 -26.88
CA ALA A 559 25.56 17.12 -28.32
C ALA A 559 25.55 18.61 -28.73
N ASP A 560 26.49 19.03 -29.59
CA ASP A 560 26.65 20.42 -30.03
C ASP A 560 25.35 20.99 -30.63
N PRO A 561 24.73 22.03 -30.05
CA PRO A 561 23.44 22.53 -30.52
C PRO A 561 23.56 23.29 -31.85
N PRO A 562 22.60 23.16 -32.78
CA PRO A 562 22.68 23.78 -34.12
C PRO A 562 22.60 25.31 -34.08
N MET A 563 22.03 25.87 -33.00
CA MET A 563 22.28 27.22 -32.48
C MET A 563 22.02 27.19 -30.98
N THR A 564 22.80 27.92 -30.18
CA THR A 564 22.47 28.07 -28.76
C THR A 564 21.24 28.97 -28.56
N VAL A 565 20.46 28.69 -27.51
CA VAL A 565 19.34 29.56 -27.07
C VAL A 565 19.84 30.97 -26.74
N LEU A 566 21.07 31.08 -26.23
CA LEU A 566 21.75 32.36 -26.01
C LEU A 566 22.00 33.13 -27.30
N GLU A 567 22.46 32.49 -28.38
CA GLU A 567 22.57 33.15 -29.69
C GLU A 567 21.23 33.53 -30.29
N ALA A 568 20.18 32.74 -30.06
CA ALA A 568 18.80 33.09 -30.45
C ALA A 568 18.30 34.32 -29.68
N LEU A 569 18.59 34.42 -28.38
CA LEU A 569 18.32 35.62 -27.56
C LEU A 569 19.17 36.83 -27.97
N ILE A 570 20.43 36.64 -28.39
CA ILE A 570 21.28 37.73 -28.89
C ILE A 570 20.75 38.25 -30.24
N LYS A 571 20.25 37.37 -31.10
CA LYS A 571 19.53 37.71 -32.34
C LYS A 571 18.15 38.36 -32.08
N LEU A 572 17.63 38.29 -30.85
CA LEU A 572 16.27 38.74 -30.49
C LEU A 572 16.07 40.25 -30.50
N LEU A 573 17.14 41.04 -30.55
CA LEU A 573 17.09 42.49 -30.45
C LEU A 573 16.42 43.22 -31.65
N ASP A 574 16.15 42.51 -32.77
CA ASP A 574 15.57 43.04 -34.02
C ASP A 574 14.31 42.31 -34.55
N TRP A 575 13.78 41.25 -33.91
CA TRP A 575 12.63 40.46 -34.45
C TRP A 575 11.43 40.28 -33.50
N THR A 576 10.39 39.59 -33.97
CA THR A 576 9.17 39.26 -33.20
C THR A 576 9.14 37.78 -32.79
N VAL A 577 8.42 37.46 -31.71
CA VAL A 577 8.32 36.09 -31.14
C VAL A 577 7.84 35.06 -32.18
N GLY A 578 6.84 35.37 -32.99
CA GLY A 578 6.38 34.49 -34.09
C GLY A 578 7.40 34.29 -35.23
N THR A 579 8.49 35.07 -35.25
CA THR A 579 9.63 34.87 -36.16
C THR A 579 10.74 34.05 -35.49
N LEU A 580 10.96 34.27 -34.18
CA LEU A 580 11.86 33.48 -33.32
C LEU A 580 11.48 31.99 -33.35
N LEU A 581 10.22 31.67 -33.06
CA LEU A 581 9.71 30.28 -33.07
C LEU A 581 9.99 29.61 -34.42
N LYS A 582 9.66 30.30 -35.52
CA LYS A 582 9.87 29.82 -36.89
C LYS A 582 11.34 29.67 -37.33
N LEU A 583 12.30 30.31 -36.67
CA LEU A 583 13.73 30.07 -36.94
C LEU A 583 14.28 28.92 -36.08
N LEU A 584 13.71 28.70 -34.89
CA LEU A 584 14.07 27.59 -34.01
C LEU A 584 13.34 26.28 -34.35
N GLY A 585 12.43 26.28 -35.34
CA GLY A 585 11.61 25.11 -35.70
C GLY A 585 10.42 24.87 -34.76
N LEU A 586 10.21 25.75 -33.80
CA LEU A 586 9.21 25.63 -32.73
C LEU A 586 7.83 26.08 -33.22
N GLY A 587 6.79 25.38 -32.77
CA GLY A 587 5.38 25.66 -33.05
C GLY A 587 4.77 26.67 -32.08
N SER A 588 5.15 26.65 -30.80
CA SER A 588 4.54 27.44 -29.74
C SER A 588 5.54 28.13 -28.80
N VAL A 589 5.03 29.07 -27.98
CA VAL A 589 5.83 29.73 -26.93
C VAL A 589 6.17 28.76 -25.79
N SER A 590 5.39 27.68 -25.60
CA SER A 590 5.68 26.63 -24.63
C SER A 590 6.91 25.81 -25.04
N ASP A 591 7.10 25.52 -26.33
CA ASP A 591 8.29 24.80 -26.81
C ASP A 591 9.57 25.63 -26.58
N LEU A 592 9.46 26.97 -26.74
CA LEU A 592 10.53 27.92 -26.43
C LEU A 592 10.80 28.03 -24.93
N LEU A 593 9.77 27.85 -24.11
CA LEU A 593 9.86 27.80 -22.65
C LEU A 593 10.54 26.49 -22.20
N ASN A 594 10.18 25.34 -22.78
CA ASN A 594 10.84 24.05 -22.52
C ASN A 594 12.33 24.12 -22.87
N ALA A 595 12.67 24.71 -24.04
CA ALA A 595 14.05 24.97 -24.45
C ALA A 595 14.79 26.07 -23.63
N LEU A 596 14.10 26.74 -22.69
CA LEU A 596 14.70 27.64 -21.69
C LEU A 596 14.75 27.00 -20.29
N ILE A 597 13.92 25.98 -20.04
CA ILE A 597 13.81 25.24 -18.78
C ILE A 597 14.80 24.08 -18.70
N SER A 598 15.14 23.44 -19.84
CA SER A 598 16.16 22.37 -19.94
C SER A 598 17.61 22.84 -19.74
N GLY A 599 17.82 23.91 -18.96
CA GLY A 599 19.08 24.64 -18.87
C GLY A 599 19.43 25.30 -20.21
N SER A 600 20.72 25.61 -20.39
CA SER A 600 21.26 25.70 -21.75
C SER A 600 21.48 24.29 -22.30
N SER A 601 21.43 24.09 -23.61
CA SER A 601 21.91 22.86 -24.30
C SER A 601 23.45 22.69 -24.26
N THR A 602 24.05 23.14 -23.16
CA THR A 602 25.45 23.05 -22.74
C THR A 602 25.57 22.98 -21.20
N ASP A 603 24.46 22.78 -20.49
CA ASP A 603 24.40 22.59 -19.03
C ASP A 603 24.77 21.14 -18.71
N MET A 604 25.94 20.94 -18.09
CA MET A 604 26.44 19.60 -17.76
C MET A 604 25.55 18.86 -16.75
N SER A 605 24.72 19.57 -15.96
CA SER A 605 23.75 18.91 -15.07
C SER A 605 22.63 18.20 -15.84
N ASN A 606 22.50 18.38 -17.15
CA ASN A 606 21.63 17.53 -17.96
C ASN A 606 22.17 16.10 -18.14
N LEU A 607 23.44 15.84 -17.78
CA LEU A 607 24.04 14.50 -17.73
C LEU A 607 23.88 13.83 -16.34
N ALA A 608 23.25 14.51 -15.38
CA ALA A 608 23.07 13.98 -14.03
C ALA A 608 22.22 12.70 -14.04
N THR A 609 22.68 11.68 -13.30
CA THR A 609 22.17 10.31 -13.38
C THR A 609 21.82 9.81 -11.97
N GLY A 610 20.57 9.43 -11.72
CA GLY A 610 20.17 8.97 -10.39
C GLY A 610 18.95 8.07 -10.43
N CYS A 611 18.92 7.07 -9.55
CA CYS A 611 17.90 6.01 -9.57
C CYS A 611 16.47 6.56 -9.59
N PHE A 612 16.14 7.46 -8.66
CA PHE A 612 14.83 8.11 -8.59
C PHE A 612 14.68 9.22 -9.64
N ALA A 613 15.65 10.14 -9.71
CA ALA A 613 15.62 11.24 -10.65
C ALA A 613 17.02 11.61 -11.17
N GLY A 614 17.16 11.79 -12.48
CA GLY A 614 18.38 12.33 -13.07
C GLY A 614 18.67 13.75 -12.61
N LYS A 615 17.66 14.62 -12.62
CA LYS A 615 17.77 16.03 -12.22
C LYS A 615 16.52 16.49 -11.47
N ILE A 616 16.69 17.37 -10.48
CA ILE A 616 15.59 18.01 -9.76
C ILE A 616 15.79 19.53 -9.82
N PHE A 617 14.75 20.32 -10.16
CA PHE A 617 14.88 21.78 -10.22
C PHE A 617 13.61 22.56 -9.82
N GLY A 618 13.81 23.68 -9.12
CA GLY A 618 12.75 24.65 -8.84
C GLY A 618 11.96 24.37 -7.56
N ASP A 619 10.66 24.61 -7.62
CA ASP A 619 9.70 24.45 -6.52
C ASP A 619 9.17 23.00 -6.51
N VAL A 620 9.97 22.11 -5.91
CA VAL A 620 9.73 20.66 -5.87
C VAL A 620 9.80 20.17 -4.44
N GLU A 621 8.85 19.33 -4.05
CA GLU A 621 8.86 18.57 -2.80
C GLU A 621 8.87 17.06 -3.10
N ILE A 622 9.74 16.31 -2.41
CA ILE A 622 9.81 14.85 -2.50
C ILE A 622 9.74 14.30 -1.08
N ILE A 623 8.70 13.54 -0.77
CA ILE A 623 8.36 13.11 0.60
C ILE A 623 8.26 11.58 0.67
N ASN A 624 8.86 10.94 1.67
CA ASN A 624 8.76 9.50 1.97
C ASN A 624 9.17 8.53 0.84
N CYS A 625 9.61 9.02 -0.32
CA CYS A 625 10.09 8.21 -1.44
C CYS A 625 11.39 7.47 -1.11
N LYS A 626 11.54 6.26 -1.63
CA LYS A 626 12.65 5.33 -1.32
C LYS A 626 13.24 4.74 -2.59
N VAL A 627 14.53 4.41 -2.54
CA VAL A 627 15.22 3.55 -3.51
C VAL A 627 15.85 2.40 -2.74
N ILE A 628 15.53 1.17 -3.14
CA ILE A 628 15.97 -0.08 -2.51
C ILE A 628 16.69 -0.91 -3.58
N ASN A 629 17.88 -1.43 -3.27
CA ASN A 629 18.68 -2.25 -4.20
C ASN A 629 18.97 -1.57 -5.57
N GLY A 630 18.97 -0.24 -5.63
CA GLY A 630 19.22 0.50 -6.88
C GLY A 630 20.70 0.58 -7.26
N ASN A 631 21.00 0.52 -8.56
CA ASN A 631 22.32 0.70 -9.14
C ASN A 631 22.34 1.92 -10.08
N VAL A 632 23.51 2.57 -10.21
CA VAL A 632 23.69 3.72 -11.10
C VAL A 632 25.14 3.84 -11.60
N ASP A 633 25.33 3.89 -12.92
CA ASP A 633 26.59 4.25 -13.57
C ASP A 633 26.42 5.43 -14.54
N SER A 634 27.43 6.29 -14.62
CA SER A 634 27.38 7.54 -15.37
C SER A 634 28.77 7.91 -15.90
N ALA A 635 28.94 7.86 -17.21
CA ALA A 635 30.18 8.25 -17.88
C ALA A 635 30.54 9.74 -17.71
N ALA A 636 29.57 10.59 -17.36
CA ALA A 636 29.80 11.98 -16.96
C ALA A 636 30.41 12.11 -15.54
N GLY A 637 30.35 11.06 -14.72
CA GLY A 637 30.73 11.12 -13.31
C GLY A 637 29.81 11.99 -12.43
N MET A 638 28.58 12.21 -12.89
CA MET A 638 27.56 13.00 -12.20
C MET A 638 26.42 12.08 -11.78
N SER A 639 26.65 11.28 -10.74
CA SER A 639 25.68 10.29 -10.27
C SER A 639 25.41 10.31 -8.77
N GLY A 640 24.20 9.89 -8.39
CA GLY A 640 23.78 9.70 -7.00
C GLY A 640 22.67 8.66 -6.85
N GLY A 641 22.75 7.84 -5.81
CA GLY A 641 21.85 6.67 -5.61
C GLY A 641 20.38 6.99 -5.32
N PHE A 642 20.00 8.27 -5.31
CA PHE A 642 18.60 8.71 -5.32
C PHE A 642 18.41 9.73 -6.44
N ALA A 643 19.10 10.87 -6.37
CA ALA A 643 19.18 11.84 -7.45
C ALA A 643 20.64 12.25 -7.76
N GLY A 644 20.89 12.65 -9.01
CA GLY A 644 22.19 13.11 -9.53
C GLY A 644 22.49 14.59 -9.33
#